data_AF-A0A2P4Y7R3-F1
#
_entry.id   AF-A0A2P4Y7R3-F1
#
_cell.length_a   1.000
_cell.length_b   1.000
_cell.length_c   1.000
_cell.angle_alpha   90.00
_cell.angle_beta   90.00
_cell.angle_gamma   90.00
#
_symmetry.space_group_name_H-M   'P 1'
#
loop_
_entity.id
_entity.type
_entity.pdbx_description
1 polymer ?
#
loop_
_entity_poly.entity_id
_entity_poly.type
_entity_poly.pdbx_seq_one_letter_code
_entity_poly.pdbx_strand_id
1 'polypeptide(L)'
;MGTFQVVKLTQESLKIQCKVDDFEEWGVPLNLTQYQRKEELQRETPFSQRGSIFWALVEDNGNSADDDVVAGQSVLYCHCESHRFDCVVRRSSGEIERGYSHHIGSVFTLPEHRKRGLAKYFMTQVAKQLEKLPGALVSVLYSDIGPTYYDRLGWKLHPSKMATLDAAHVKNAKVDIDTSAELVSLTLDEKLDEFLRVDNERLVDEMSSEKYTGREVFVVFPTRDSIEWQFCIGVYFAQVREYDELPSRCGVKVDKDAFIIWCHNLKASTLYVVRARFPENDAEITYLLLNEALEEARKFKLKKVAIWDPPAALQHAEKFRLVQLTQEALKVQCKTDDHEHWGAPLLTVEQWQQKDEAQRLSPFSQEGALFWALVDRTEKDSFTSDAGLVAGRDLLYCHCKTIRFDCVYRHSNGDIERGYSYEISSVYTLPEFRKRGLAGFFLTEVTKELEKLPKPLISVLYSDVGPTFYDKLGWKCHPSEMATVEVDHPRNANASEHVVEMETMFLDEKLAKFLEADNARLVDELSSDKFQGREAFLILPTRDSIEWQFINGTHYARVAGFDELPSCCGVKVNGNAFVIWWHNLKESTLYVSRARFPDSGDNAAATTRALLDAAMQEARKFKLTKVVIWDPPSGLVRDDVRGLLAIEVDDRKLSLSSAMVFRKGTDGTESLPYWSNNEKYAWV
;
A
#
# COMPACT_ATOMS: atom_id res chain seq x y z
N MET A 1 -1.07 -43.80 -3.93
CA MET A 1 -0.46 -42.66 -4.64
C MET A 1 0.70 -43.22 -5.43
N GLY A 2 0.79 -42.96 -6.73
CA GLY A 2 1.94 -43.42 -7.52
C GLY A 2 3.25 -42.93 -6.90
N THR A 3 4.31 -43.72 -7.05
CA THR A 3 5.67 -43.30 -6.73
C THR A 3 6.11 -42.30 -7.79
N PHE A 4 6.63 -41.14 -7.39
CA PHE A 4 7.11 -40.09 -8.29
C PHE A 4 8.58 -39.82 -8.04
N GLN A 5 9.31 -39.45 -9.09
CA GLN A 5 10.71 -39.06 -8.99
C GLN A 5 11.03 -37.82 -9.82
N VAL A 6 12.07 -37.10 -9.41
CA VAL A 6 12.60 -35.96 -10.16
C VAL A 6 13.82 -36.38 -10.96
N VAL A 7 13.75 -36.20 -12.27
CA VAL A 7 14.82 -36.53 -13.21
C VAL A 7 15.40 -35.26 -13.84
N LYS A 8 16.70 -35.33 -14.17
CA LYS A 8 17.36 -34.33 -15.02
C LYS A 8 17.13 -34.74 -16.48
N LEU A 9 16.52 -33.85 -17.26
CA LEU A 9 16.27 -34.10 -18.68
C LEU A 9 17.54 -33.82 -19.49
N THR A 10 18.04 -34.85 -20.16
CA THR A 10 19.19 -34.80 -21.07
C THR A 10 18.73 -34.86 -22.53
N GLN A 11 17.66 -35.59 -22.82
CA GLN A 11 17.09 -35.72 -24.16
C GLN A 11 16.48 -34.42 -24.67
N GLU A 12 16.83 -34.01 -25.89
CA GLU A 12 16.33 -32.76 -26.49
C GLU A 12 14.82 -32.82 -26.76
N SER A 13 14.29 -33.98 -27.13
CA SER A 13 12.86 -34.21 -27.32
C SER A 13 12.03 -33.93 -26.06
N LEU A 14 12.56 -34.25 -24.87
CA LEU A 14 11.89 -33.98 -23.59
C LEU A 14 11.94 -32.50 -23.22
N LYS A 15 13.03 -31.79 -23.53
CA LYS A 15 13.11 -30.33 -23.34
C LYS A 15 12.12 -29.61 -24.27
N ILE A 16 11.98 -30.09 -25.51
CA ILE A 16 10.96 -29.61 -26.45
C ILE A 16 9.57 -29.87 -25.87
N GLN A 17 9.29 -31.05 -25.32
CA GLN A 17 8.02 -31.37 -24.67
C GLN A 17 7.67 -30.39 -23.55
N CYS A 18 8.60 -30.08 -22.64
CA CYS A 18 8.37 -29.05 -21.60
C CYS A 18 7.87 -27.73 -22.19
N LYS A 19 8.42 -27.32 -23.34
CA LYS A 19 8.05 -26.08 -24.04
C LYS A 19 6.79 -26.19 -24.89
N VAL A 20 6.31 -27.40 -25.17
CA VAL A 20 4.96 -27.62 -25.68
C VAL A 20 3.96 -27.50 -24.52
N ASP A 21 4.27 -28.11 -23.38
CA ASP A 21 3.38 -28.16 -22.21
C ASP A 21 3.13 -26.77 -21.60
N ASP A 22 4.15 -25.92 -21.54
CA ASP A 22 4.06 -24.58 -20.96
C ASP A 22 3.68 -23.46 -21.96
N PHE A 23 3.51 -23.79 -23.24
CA PHE A 23 3.28 -22.82 -24.32
C PHE A 23 2.06 -21.93 -24.07
N GLU A 24 0.93 -22.50 -23.64
CA GLU A 24 -0.30 -21.73 -23.41
C GLU A 24 -0.13 -20.67 -22.31
N GLU A 25 0.78 -20.89 -21.37
CA GLU A 25 1.05 -19.96 -20.27
C GLU A 25 2.04 -18.85 -20.69
N TRP A 26 3.11 -19.21 -21.42
CA TRP A 26 4.23 -18.29 -21.65
C TRP A 26 4.57 -18.00 -23.12
N GLY A 27 4.09 -18.79 -24.07
CA GLY A 27 4.43 -18.68 -25.48
C GLY A 27 3.80 -17.50 -26.21
N VAL A 28 2.57 -17.13 -25.86
CA VAL A 28 1.85 -15.99 -26.47
C VAL A 28 2.65 -14.68 -26.27
N PRO A 29 2.78 -13.81 -27.29
CA PRO A 29 2.07 -13.80 -28.57
C PRO A 29 2.72 -14.59 -29.72
N LEU A 30 3.78 -15.36 -29.48
CA LEU A 30 4.36 -16.21 -30.51
C LEU A 30 3.44 -17.40 -30.78
N ASN A 31 3.47 -17.93 -32.01
CA ASN A 31 2.94 -19.28 -32.25
C ASN A 31 3.92 -20.34 -31.72
N LEU A 32 3.48 -21.59 -31.61
CA LEU A 32 4.29 -22.66 -31.01
C LEU A 32 5.63 -22.87 -31.71
N THR A 33 5.67 -22.85 -33.05
CA THR A 33 6.92 -22.99 -33.81
C THR A 33 7.88 -21.83 -33.52
N GLN A 34 7.37 -20.60 -33.48
CA GLN A 34 8.16 -19.44 -33.13
C GLN A 34 8.65 -19.49 -31.69
N TYR A 35 7.84 -19.96 -30.75
CA TYR A 35 8.20 -20.13 -29.36
C TYR A 35 9.31 -21.18 -29.20
N GLN A 36 9.18 -22.34 -29.83
CA GLN A 36 10.20 -23.38 -29.84
C GLN A 36 11.52 -22.88 -30.42
N ARG A 37 11.50 -22.13 -31.53
CA ARG A 37 12.71 -21.55 -32.10
C ARG A 37 13.38 -20.54 -31.17
N LYS A 38 12.60 -19.73 -30.44
CA LYS A 38 13.15 -18.82 -29.41
C LYS A 38 13.85 -19.61 -28.29
N GLU A 39 13.20 -20.66 -27.78
CA GLU A 39 13.75 -21.51 -26.74
C GLU A 39 15.02 -22.23 -27.21
N GLU A 40 15.06 -22.70 -28.46
CA GLU A 40 16.24 -23.29 -29.09
C GLU A 40 17.42 -22.29 -29.14
N LEU A 41 17.19 -21.07 -29.65
CA LEU A 41 18.22 -20.02 -29.68
C LEU A 41 18.79 -19.72 -28.29
N GLN A 42 17.93 -19.67 -27.27
CA GLN A 42 18.39 -19.49 -25.90
C GLN A 42 19.19 -20.68 -25.37
N ARG A 43 18.80 -21.92 -25.72
CA ARG A 43 19.55 -23.12 -25.32
C ARG A 43 20.92 -23.18 -26.00
N GLU A 44 21.05 -22.68 -27.22
CA GLU A 44 22.31 -22.65 -27.98
C GLU A 44 23.35 -21.68 -27.39
N THR A 45 22.96 -20.71 -26.55
CA THR A 45 23.93 -19.73 -26.02
C THR A 45 24.98 -20.37 -25.11
N PRO A 46 26.20 -19.80 -25.04
CA PRO A 46 27.25 -20.28 -24.15
C PRO A 46 26.79 -20.37 -22.69
N PHE A 47 25.98 -19.40 -22.24
CA PHE A 47 25.39 -19.39 -20.90
C PHE A 47 24.55 -20.64 -20.61
N SER A 48 23.67 -21.01 -21.54
CA SER A 48 22.82 -22.19 -21.38
C SER A 48 23.61 -23.48 -21.39
N GLN A 49 24.50 -23.64 -22.37
CA GLN A 49 25.34 -24.83 -22.55
C GLN A 49 26.27 -25.06 -21.34
N ARG A 50 26.68 -23.99 -20.66
CA ARG A 50 27.59 -24.07 -19.51
C ARG A 50 26.94 -24.65 -18.25
N GLY A 51 25.64 -24.48 -18.05
CA GLY A 51 25.06 -24.86 -16.76
C GLY A 51 23.54 -24.78 -16.62
N SER A 52 22.78 -24.78 -17.70
CA SER A 52 21.32 -24.91 -17.62
C SER A 52 20.90 -26.37 -17.50
N ILE A 53 19.94 -26.63 -16.62
CA ILE A 53 19.42 -27.96 -16.34
C ILE A 53 17.90 -27.92 -16.44
N PHE A 54 17.32 -28.87 -17.17
CA PHE A 54 15.88 -29.10 -17.19
C PHE A 54 15.54 -30.20 -16.18
N TRP A 55 14.54 -29.94 -15.36
CA TRP A 55 14.05 -30.86 -14.33
C TRP A 55 12.63 -31.25 -14.65
N ALA A 56 12.28 -32.52 -14.46
CA ALA A 56 10.90 -32.98 -14.57
C ALA A 56 10.52 -33.94 -13.44
N LEU A 57 9.26 -33.88 -13.01
CA LEU A 57 8.63 -34.88 -12.17
C LEU A 57 7.93 -35.91 -13.06
N VAL A 58 8.32 -37.17 -12.94
CA VAL A 58 7.78 -38.31 -13.70
C VAL A 58 7.34 -39.42 -12.75
N GLU A 59 6.63 -40.42 -13.27
CA GLU A 59 6.38 -41.66 -12.51
C GLU A 59 7.71 -42.37 -12.22
N ASP A 60 7.83 -42.89 -11.01
CA ASP A 60 9.03 -43.58 -10.55
C ASP A 60 9.04 -45.03 -11.03
N ASN A 61 9.98 -45.30 -11.94
CA ASN A 61 10.23 -46.61 -12.51
C ASN A 61 11.53 -47.24 -11.96
N GLY A 62 12.11 -46.67 -10.90
CA GLY A 62 13.35 -47.13 -10.28
C GLY A 62 14.65 -46.69 -10.97
N ASN A 63 14.56 -45.84 -12.01
CA ASN A 63 15.69 -45.28 -12.74
C ASN A 63 15.77 -43.77 -12.53
N SER A 64 16.91 -43.26 -12.05
CA SER A 64 17.12 -41.83 -11.75
C SER A 64 17.50 -40.99 -12.97
N ALA A 65 17.73 -41.61 -14.14
CA ALA A 65 17.97 -40.95 -15.42
C ALA A 65 16.67 -40.78 -16.23
N ASP A 66 16.73 -40.01 -17.32
CA ASP A 66 15.61 -39.83 -18.23
C ASP A 66 15.55 -40.87 -19.36
N ASP A 67 16.35 -41.94 -19.31
CA ASP A 67 16.44 -42.97 -20.36
C ASP A 67 15.10 -43.66 -20.67
N ASP A 68 14.27 -43.87 -19.64
CA ASP A 68 12.95 -44.52 -19.75
C ASP A 68 11.80 -43.51 -20.00
N VAL A 69 12.12 -42.22 -20.12
CA VAL A 69 11.14 -41.16 -20.35
C VAL A 69 11.08 -40.87 -21.85
N VAL A 70 9.91 -41.06 -22.45
CA VAL A 70 9.70 -40.93 -23.89
C VAL A 70 8.78 -39.74 -24.17
N ALA A 71 9.29 -38.74 -24.90
CA ALA A 71 8.51 -37.56 -25.29
C ALA A 71 7.20 -37.94 -25.99
N GLY A 72 6.09 -37.28 -25.62
CA GLY A 72 4.75 -37.57 -26.12
C GLY A 72 4.11 -38.87 -25.61
N GLN A 73 4.81 -39.70 -24.82
CA GLN A 73 4.26 -40.91 -24.20
C GLN A 73 4.28 -40.84 -22.68
N SER A 74 5.42 -40.46 -22.09
CA SER A 74 5.57 -40.25 -20.65
C SER A 74 5.03 -38.89 -20.24
N VAL A 75 4.35 -38.84 -19.08
CA VAL A 75 3.79 -37.60 -18.54
C VAL A 75 4.85 -36.85 -17.73
N LEU A 76 5.12 -35.60 -18.08
CA LEU A 76 5.95 -34.67 -17.31
C LEU A 76 5.03 -33.85 -16.37
N TYR A 77 4.71 -34.39 -15.19
CA TYR A 77 3.70 -33.81 -14.28
C TYR A 77 4.04 -32.37 -13.88
N CYS A 78 5.30 -32.13 -13.60
CA CYS A 78 5.88 -30.83 -13.31
C CYS A 78 7.21 -30.71 -14.05
N HIS A 79 7.59 -29.50 -14.45
CA HIS A 79 8.93 -29.24 -14.94
C HIS A 79 9.40 -27.83 -14.59
N CYS A 80 10.70 -27.61 -14.65
CA CYS A 80 11.32 -26.28 -14.55
C CYS A 80 12.72 -26.31 -15.16
N GLU A 81 13.31 -25.12 -15.35
CA GLU A 81 14.73 -24.99 -15.62
C GLU A 81 15.47 -24.41 -14.41
N SER A 82 16.74 -24.78 -14.24
CA SER A 82 17.66 -24.04 -13.38
C SER A 82 18.90 -23.61 -14.17
N HIS A 83 19.26 -22.34 -14.07
CA HIS A 83 20.38 -21.73 -14.77
C HIS A 83 21.51 -21.39 -13.78
N ARG A 84 22.75 -21.73 -14.15
CA ARG A 84 23.94 -21.48 -13.32
C ARG A 84 24.53 -20.10 -13.58
N PHE A 85 24.57 -19.26 -12.54
CA PHE A 85 25.30 -17.99 -12.54
C PHE A 85 26.50 -18.07 -11.60
N ASP A 86 27.58 -17.40 -11.96
CA ASP A 86 28.70 -17.20 -11.03
C ASP A 86 28.25 -16.24 -9.93
N CYS A 87 28.60 -16.54 -8.68
CA CYS A 87 28.23 -15.70 -7.55
C CYS A 87 29.30 -15.67 -6.47
N VAL A 88 29.10 -14.75 -5.55
CA VAL A 88 29.88 -14.64 -4.32
C VAL A 88 28.94 -14.50 -3.13
N VAL A 89 29.28 -15.17 -2.02
CA VAL A 89 28.55 -15.10 -0.75
C VAL A 89 29.52 -14.61 0.32
N ARG A 90 29.18 -13.52 0.99
CA ARG A 90 29.78 -13.11 2.25
C ARG A 90 29.05 -13.79 3.39
N ARG A 91 29.76 -14.58 4.19
CA ARG A 91 29.25 -15.17 5.44
C ARG A 91 29.19 -14.11 6.54
N SER A 92 28.41 -14.37 7.59
CA SER A 92 28.31 -13.45 8.74
C SER A 92 29.66 -13.18 9.41
N SER A 93 30.59 -14.15 9.34
CA SER A 93 31.99 -14.05 9.76
C SER A 93 32.82 -13.02 8.98
N GLY A 94 32.36 -12.60 7.79
CA GLY A 94 33.12 -11.79 6.85
C GLY A 94 33.91 -12.60 5.81
N GLU A 95 33.88 -13.93 5.88
CA GLU A 95 34.47 -14.79 4.85
C GLU A 95 33.73 -14.63 3.52
N ILE A 96 34.50 -14.58 2.43
CA ILE A 96 34.00 -14.44 1.06
C ILE A 96 34.18 -15.78 0.33
N GLU A 97 33.06 -16.41 -0.02
CA GLU A 97 33.00 -17.69 -0.71
C GLU A 97 32.54 -17.49 -2.16
N ARG A 98 33.32 -17.98 -3.13
CA ARG A 98 32.96 -17.95 -4.56
C ARG A 98 32.38 -19.28 -4.99
N GLY A 99 31.34 -19.24 -5.79
CA GLY A 99 30.68 -20.45 -6.29
C GLY A 99 29.58 -20.10 -7.27
N TYR A 100 28.49 -20.86 -7.23
CA TYR A 100 27.40 -20.75 -8.19
C TYR A 100 26.06 -20.54 -7.51
N SER A 101 25.24 -19.71 -8.14
CA SER A 101 23.83 -19.58 -7.84
C SER A 101 23.00 -20.26 -8.92
N HIS A 102 21.96 -20.98 -8.51
CA HIS A 102 21.06 -21.70 -9.41
C HIS A 102 19.70 -21.01 -9.45
N HIS A 103 19.44 -20.33 -10.56
CA HIS A 103 18.24 -19.54 -10.80
C HIS A 103 17.16 -20.40 -11.45
N ILE A 104 16.05 -20.61 -10.76
CA ILE A 104 14.95 -21.44 -11.22
C ILE A 104 13.97 -20.60 -12.05
N GLY A 105 13.69 -21.05 -13.26
CA GLY A 105 12.71 -20.48 -14.19
C GLY A 105 11.63 -21.51 -14.56
N SER A 106 10.52 -21.00 -15.11
CA SER A 106 9.45 -21.79 -15.75
C SER A 106 8.92 -22.96 -14.91
N VAL A 107 8.66 -22.74 -13.62
CA VAL A 107 8.06 -23.77 -12.76
C VAL A 107 6.63 -24.04 -13.20
N PHE A 108 6.41 -25.15 -13.88
CA PHE A 108 5.15 -25.52 -14.46
C PHE A 108 4.60 -26.81 -13.86
N THR A 109 3.27 -26.90 -13.82
CA THR A 109 2.54 -28.12 -13.46
C THR A 109 1.38 -28.25 -14.43
N LEU A 110 1.28 -29.40 -15.09
CA LEU A 110 0.20 -29.70 -16.03
C LEU A 110 -1.15 -29.40 -15.39
N PRO A 111 -2.05 -28.65 -16.06
CA PRO A 111 -3.30 -28.16 -15.47
C PRO A 111 -4.14 -29.21 -14.72
N GLU A 112 -4.30 -30.39 -15.31
CA GLU A 112 -5.03 -31.54 -14.79
C GLU A 112 -4.42 -32.17 -13.53
N HIS A 113 -3.14 -31.87 -13.26
CA HIS A 113 -2.36 -32.39 -12.13
C HIS A 113 -2.13 -31.35 -11.02
N ARG A 114 -2.63 -30.12 -11.19
CA ARG A 114 -2.58 -29.06 -10.18
C ARG A 114 -3.38 -29.42 -8.92
N LYS A 115 -3.09 -28.74 -7.80
CA LYS A 115 -3.73 -28.93 -6.48
C LYS A 115 -3.57 -30.32 -5.83
N ARG A 116 -2.69 -31.17 -6.36
CA ARG A 116 -2.38 -32.51 -5.81
C ARG A 116 -1.12 -32.54 -4.92
N GLY A 117 -0.51 -31.38 -4.65
CA GLY A 117 0.75 -31.28 -3.90
C GLY A 117 2.02 -31.59 -4.71
N LEU A 118 1.89 -31.93 -6.00
CA LEU A 118 3.00 -32.33 -6.87
C LEU A 118 4.03 -31.21 -7.07
N ALA A 119 3.61 -29.97 -7.28
CA ALA A 119 4.52 -28.83 -7.40
C ALA A 119 5.36 -28.63 -6.13
N LYS A 120 4.75 -28.77 -4.94
CA LYS A 120 5.46 -28.68 -3.66
C LYS A 120 6.51 -29.79 -3.55
N TYR A 121 6.11 -31.03 -3.83
CA TYR A 121 7.01 -32.18 -3.81
C TYR A 121 8.18 -31.98 -4.81
N PHE A 122 7.86 -31.63 -6.06
CA PHE A 122 8.82 -31.38 -7.13
C PHE A 122 9.86 -30.34 -6.71
N MET A 123 9.43 -29.15 -6.27
CA MET A 123 10.35 -28.09 -5.87
C MET A 123 11.23 -28.49 -4.68
N THR A 124 10.69 -29.22 -3.69
CA THR A 124 11.50 -29.75 -2.58
C THR A 124 12.57 -30.73 -3.06
N GLN A 125 12.27 -31.58 -4.05
CA GLN A 125 13.26 -32.51 -4.59
C GLN A 125 14.28 -31.80 -5.48
N VAL A 126 13.86 -30.83 -6.30
CA VAL A 126 14.77 -29.99 -7.09
C VAL A 126 15.74 -29.26 -6.17
N ALA A 127 15.29 -28.66 -5.06
CA ALA A 127 16.17 -28.00 -4.08
C ALA A 127 17.26 -28.96 -3.56
N LYS A 128 16.90 -30.20 -3.18
CA LYS A 128 17.85 -31.22 -2.73
C LYS A 128 18.84 -31.64 -3.82
N GLN A 129 18.45 -31.59 -5.09
CA GLN A 129 19.35 -31.88 -6.20
C GLN A 129 20.31 -30.72 -6.45
N LEU A 130 19.81 -29.47 -6.41
CA LEU A 130 20.63 -28.27 -6.58
C LEU A 130 21.68 -28.13 -5.48
N GLU A 131 21.34 -28.44 -4.22
CA GLU A 131 22.27 -28.42 -3.08
C GLU A 131 23.49 -29.35 -3.27
N LYS A 132 23.32 -30.43 -4.05
CA LYS A 132 24.39 -31.41 -4.33
C LYS A 132 25.27 -31.01 -5.50
N LEU A 133 24.93 -29.96 -6.25
CA LEU A 133 25.73 -29.54 -7.40
C LEU A 133 27.07 -28.96 -6.94
N PRO A 134 28.19 -29.25 -7.63
CA PRO A 134 29.50 -28.75 -7.24
C PRO A 134 29.54 -27.22 -7.20
N GLY A 135 29.94 -26.67 -6.04
CA GLY A 135 30.06 -25.23 -5.84
C GLY A 135 28.73 -24.47 -5.73
N ALA A 136 27.59 -25.15 -5.56
CA ALA A 136 26.30 -24.50 -5.34
C ALA A 136 26.27 -23.79 -3.98
N LEU A 137 25.98 -22.48 -4.00
CA LEU A 137 25.91 -21.65 -2.78
C LEU A 137 24.50 -21.12 -2.52
N VAL A 138 23.77 -20.75 -3.57
CA VAL A 138 22.46 -20.06 -3.47
C VAL A 138 21.50 -20.58 -4.54
N SER A 139 20.20 -20.61 -4.26
CA SER A 139 19.17 -20.76 -5.29
C SER A 139 18.20 -19.58 -5.27
N VAL A 140 17.87 -19.07 -6.45
CA VAL A 140 17.03 -17.88 -6.63
C VAL A 140 15.85 -18.22 -7.54
N LEU A 141 14.69 -17.63 -7.28
CA LEU A 141 13.55 -17.66 -8.20
C LEU A 141 12.77 -16.35 -8.10
N TYR A 142 12.01 -16.03 -9.15
CA TYR A 142 11.11 -14.88 -9.19
C TYR A 142 9.67 -15.40 -9.24
N SER A 143 8.85 -15.02 -8.24
CA SER A 143 7.51 -15.60 -8.03
C SER A 143 6.40 -14.69 -8.54
N ASP A 144 5.62 -15.18 -9.51
CA ASP A 144 4.38 -14.52 -9.99
C ASP A 144 3.13 -14.92 -9.18
N ILE A 145 3.27 -15.85 -8.23
CA ILE A 145 2.15 -16.39 -7.42
C ILE A 145 2.13 -15.82 -5.99
N GLY A 146 2.87 -14.74 -5.76
CA GLY A 146 2.95 -14.03 -4.48
C GLY A 146 4.05 -14.55 -3.53
N PRO A 147 4.15 -13.95 -2.33
CA PRO A 147 5.34 -14.08 -1.47
C PRO A 147 5.35 -15.33 -0.57
N THR A 148 4.22 -16.02 -0.39
CA THR A 148 4.08 -17.03 0.68
C THR A 148 4.28 -18.48 0.22
N TYR A 149 4.17 -18.77 -1.08
CA TYR A 149 4.26 -20.15 -1.57
C TYR A 149 5.67 -20.70 -1.42
N TYR A 150 6.66 -20.06 -2.06
CA TYR A 150 8.05 -20.52 -2.07
C TYR A 150 8.79 -20.24 -0.75
N ASP A 151 8.37 -19.24 0.03
CA ASP A 151 8.94 -18.97 1.36
C ASP A 151 8.80 -20.16 2.32
N ARG A 152 7.65 -20.85 2.25
CA ARG A 152 7.39 -22.08 3.00
C ARG A 152 8.22 -23.28 2.55
N LEU A 153 8.85 -23.19 1.38
CA LEU A 153 9.70 -24.23 0.82
C LEU A 153 11.21 -23.93 0.97
N GLY A 154 11.56 -22.77 1.53
CA GLY A 154 12.95 -22.38 1.82
C GLY A 154 13.46 -21.19 1.01
N TRP A 155 12.80 -20.82 -0.10
CA TRP A 155 13.17 -19.60 -0.85
C TRP A 155 12.56 -18.38 -0.17
N LYS A 156 13.34 -17.77 0.72
CA LYS A 156 12.92 -16.61 1.50
C LYS A 156 12.70 -15.39 0.63
N LEU A 157 11.63 -14.64 0.92
CA LEU A 157 11.31 -13.42 0.20
C LEU A 157 12.43 -12.39 0.39
N HIS A 158 13.10 -12.05 -0.70
CA HIS A 158 14.01 -10.91 -0.73
C HIS A 158 13.28 -9.67 -1.23
N PRO A 159 13.29 -8.53 -0.50
CA PRO A 159 12.67 -7.30 -0.97
C PRO A 159 13.22 -6.91 -2.35
N SER A 160 12.32 -6.67 -3.29
CA SER A 160 12.65 -6.32 -4.67
C SER A 160 12.12 -4.93 -4.98
N LYS A 161 12.99 -4.05 -5.49
CA LYS A 161 12.62 -2.70 -5.92
C LYS A 161 12.76 -2.60 -7.44
N MET A 162 11.88 -1.84 -8.06
CA MET A 162 11.95 -1.52 -9.49
C MET A 162 11.56 -0.06 -9.68
N ALA A 163 12.37 0.69 -10.44
CA ALA A 163 11.99 2.01 -10.92
C ALA A 163 11.48 1.89 -12.36
N THR A 164 10.49 2.69 -12.75
CA THR A 164 9.93 2.65 -14.11
C THR A 164 9.80 4.05 -14.68
N LEU A 165 10.28 4.23 -15.90
CA LEU A 165 10.12 5.44 -16.71
C LEU A 165 9.13 5.13 -17.84
N ASP A 166 8.15 6.02 -18.03
CA ASP A 166 7.26 5.98 -19.18
C ASP A 166 7.91 6.70 -20.36
N ALA A 167 8.13 5.99 -21.47
CA ALA A 167 8.83 6.52 -22.64
C ALA A 167 8.09 7.69 -23.32
N ALA A 168 6.77 7.77 -23.15
CA ALA A 168 5.90 8.79 -23.73
C ALA A 168 5.63 9.99 -22.80
N HIS A 169 6.03 9.91 -21.53
CA HIS A 169 5.77 10.98 -20.57
C HIS A 169 6.53 12.26 -20.95
N VAL A 170 5.87 13.42 -20.87
CA VAL A 170 6.41 14.71 -21.33
C VAL A 170 7.73 15.08 -20.64
N LYS A 171 7.85 14.81 -19.33
CA LYS A 171 9.11 15.03 -18.57
C LYS A 171 10.27 14.12 -18.97
N ASN A 172 10.00 13.05 -19.72
CA ASN A 172 11.01 12.13 -20.21
C ASN A 172 11.38 12.44 -21.67
N ALA A 173 10.79 13.47 -22.28
CA ALA A 173 11.20 13.95 -23.60
C ALA A 173 12.65 14.44 -23.56
N LYS A 174 13.37 14.29 -24.67
CA LYS A 174 14.76 14.70 -24.80
C LYS A 174 14.87 16.20 -24.52
N VAL A 175 15.68 16.57 -23.53
CA VAL A 175 16.13 17.93 -23.30
C VAL A 175 17.61 17.94 -23.67
N ASP A 176 18.01 18.88 -24.53
CA ASP A 176 19.43 19.08 -24.83
C ASP A 176 20.09 19.67 -23.57
N ILE A 177 20.87 18.83 -22.88
CA ILE A 177 21.72 19.26 -21.77
C ILE A 177 23.10 19.51 -22.35
N ASP A 178 23.64 20.71 -22.10
CA ASP A 178 25.01 21.09 -22.47
C ASP A 178 25.99 20.39 -21.52
N THR A 179 26.46 19.21 -21.91
CA THR A 179 27.37 18.39 -21.11
C THR A 179 28.57 17.96 -21.95
N SER A 180 29.76 17.96 -21.34
CA SER A 180 31.00 17.50 -21.97
C SER A 180 31.24 15.99 -21.83
N ALA A 181 30.32 15.25 -21.19
CA ALA A 181 30.49 13.82 -20.93
C ALA A 181 30.28 13.00 -22.22
N GLU A 182 31.29 12.21 -22.60
CA GLU A 182 31.23 11.32 -23.77
C GLU A 182 30.61 9.97 -23.39
N LEU A 183 29.50 9.60 -24.04
CA LEU A 183 28.83 8.32 -23.87
C LEU A 183 29.41 7.28 -24.83
N VAL A 184 29.87 6.15 -24.28
CA VAL A 184 30.39 5.01 -25.03
C VAL A 184 29.34 3.89 -25.05
N SER A 185 28.94 3.48 -26.25
CA SER A 185 28.00 2.36 -26.43
C SER A 185 28.63 1.03 -26.01
N LEU A 186 27.83 0.18 -25.36
CA LEU A 186 28.20 -1.18 -25.01
C LEU A 186 27.51 -2.17 -25.96
N THR A 187 28.28 -3.13 -26.46
CA THR A 187 27.84 -4.20 -27.36
C THR A 187 28.26 -5.56 -26.81
N LEU A 188 27.66 -6.65 -27.29
CA LEU A 188 27.99 -8.02 -26.87
C LEU A 188 29.33 -8.48 -27.47
N ASP A 189 30.44 -7.89 -27.03
CA ASP A 189 31.80 -8.18 -27.49
C ASP A 189 32.74 -8.51 -26.32
N GLU A 190 34.03 -8.76 -26.60
CA GLU A 190 35.04 -9.05 -25.58
C GLU A 190 35.29 -7.87 -24.62
N LYS A 191 35.05 -6.62 -25.07
CA LYS A 191 35.25 -5.43 -24.22
C LYS A 191 34.19 -5.35 -23.12
N LEU A 192 32.96 -5.79 -23.41
CA LEU A 192 31.92 -5.90 -22.38
C LEU A 192 32.30 -6.93 -21.32
N ASP A 193 32.93 -8.05 -21.70
CA ASP A 193 33.36 -9.07 -20.76
C ASP A 193 34.46 -8.53 -19.81
N GLU A 194 35.46 -7.84 -20.36
CA GLU A 194 36.48 -7.15 -19.56
C GLU A 194 35.86 -6.11 -18.62
N PHE A 195 34.91 -5.31 -19.13
CA PHE A 195 34.22 -4.29 -18.35
C PHE A 195 33.43 -4.89 -17.17
N LEU A 196 32.67 -5.94 -17.42
CA LEU A 196 31.90 -6.63 -16.38
C LEU A 196 32.80 -7.33 -15.37
N ARG A 197 33.97 -7.82 -15.77
CA ARG A 197 34.96 -8.36 -14.83
C ARG A 197 35.40 -7.30 -13.81
N VAL A 198 35.69 -6.08 -14.27
CA VAL A 198 36.03 -4.96 -13.38
C VAL A 198 34.86 -4.58 -12.47
N ASP A 199 33.63 -4.56 -12.98
CA ASP A 199 32.44 -4.33 -12.15
C ASP A 199 32.25 -5.43 -11.10
N ASN A 200 32.50 -6.69 -11.46
CA ASN A 200 32.40 -7.84 -10.56
C ASN A 200 33.45 -7.81 -9.45
N GLU A 201 34.68 -7.41 -9.74
CA GLU A 201 35.72 -7.18 -8.72
C GLU A 201 35.25 -6.11 -7.72
N ARG A 202 34.68 -5.02 -8.23
CA ARG A 202 34.16 -3.95 -7.38
C ARG A 202 32.96 -4.37 -6.53
N LEU A 203 32.06 -5.20 -7.07
CA LEU A 203 30.95 -5.75 -6.28
C LEU A 203 31.45 -6.56 -5.08
N VAL A 204 32.58 -7.25 -5.22
CA VAL A 204 33.24 -7.98 -4.13
C VAL A 204 33.84 -7.02 -3.11
N ASP A 205 34.50 -5.94 -3.55
CA ASP A 205 35.04 -4.91 -2.67
C ASP A 205 33.92 -4.23 -1.85
N GLU A 206 32.83 -3.86 -2.51
CA GLU A 206 31.65 -3.25 -1.87
C GLU A 206 31.01 -4.21 -0.85
N MET A 207 30.92 -5.49 -1.19
CA MET A 207 30.45 -6.53 -0.28
C MET A 207 31.37 -6.69 0.94
N SER A 208 32.67 -6.43 0.79
CA SER A 208 33.66 -6.53 1.86
C SER A 208 33.67 -5.31 2.79
N SER A 209 32.91 -4.25 2.48
CA SER A 209 32.83 -3.04 3.28
C SER A 209 32.13 -3.23 4.64
N GLU A 210 32.38 -2.30 5.56
CA GLU A 210 31.78 -2.30 6.91
C GLU A 210 30.24 -2.27 6.90
N LYS A 211 29.63 -1.81 5.79
CA LYS A 211 28.18 -1.77 5.57
C LYS A 211 27.51 -3.12 5.83
N TYR A 212 28.23 -4.22 5.60
CA TYR A 212 27.70 -5.58 5.70
C TYR A 212 28.29 -6.37 6.87
N THR A 213 28.96 -5.71 7.82
CA THR A 213 29.51 -6.38 9.01
C THR A 213 28.44 -7.15 9.77
N GLY A 214 28.73 -8.42 10.10
CA GLY A 214 27.81 -9.33 10.78
C GLY A 214 26.63 -9.84 9.94
N ARG A 215 26.55 -9.50 8.65
CA ARG A 215 25.46 -9.91 7.75
C ARG A 215 25.93 -10.91 6.71
N GLU A 216 25.05 -11.85 6.38
CA GLU A 216 25.20 -12.68 5.17
C GLU A 216 24.63 -11.93 3.96
N VAL A 217 25.41 -11.87 2.89
CA VAL A 217 25.06 -11.16 1.65
C VAL A 217 25.56 -11.99 0.47
N PHE A 218 24.83 -11.97 -0.64
CA PHE A 218 25.32 -12.58 -1.88
C PHE A 218 25.13 -11.63 -3.05
N VAL A 219 25.96 -11.81 -4.08
CA VAL A 219 25.91 -11.10 -5.35
C VAL A 219 26.02 -12.13 -6.46
N VAL A 220 25.13 -11.99 -7.45
CA VAL A 220 25.19 -12.73 -8.71
C VAL A 220 25.98 -11.89 -9.69
N PHE A 221 27.00 -12.47 -10.33
CA PHE A 221 27.85 -11.75 -11.24
C PHE A 221 27.22 -11.66 -12.64
N PRO A 222 27.00 -10.45 -13.17
CA PRO A 222 26.74 -10.29 -14.60
C PRO A 222 27.97 -10.72 -15.39
N THR A 223 27.73 -11.53 -16.41
CA THR A 223 28.71 -11.91 -17.44
C THR A 223 28.15 -11.57 -18.81
N ARG A 224 29.02 -11.40 -19.81
CA ARG A 224 28.57 -11.19 -21.19
C ARG A 224 27.58 -12.28 -21.62
N ASP A 225 27.90 -13.54 -21.36
CA ASP A 225 27.05 -14.67 -21.76
C ASP A 225 25.67 -14.63 -21.08
N SER A 226 25.62 -14.24 -19.80
CA SER A 226 24.33 -14.11 -19.08
C SER A 226 23.45 -12.98 -19.63
N ILE A 227 24.07 -11.90 -20.11
CA ILE A 227 23.34 -10.80 -20.77
C ILE A 227 22.92 -11.23 -22.16
N GLU A 228 23.78 -11.89 -22.94
CA GLU A 228 23.46 -12.44 -24.26
C GLU A 228 22.24 -13.37 -24.20
N TRP A 229 22.16 -14.24 -23.19
CA TRP A 229 21.03 -15.14 -23.00
C TRP A 229 19.68 -14.42 -22.85
N GLN A 230 19.66 -13.22 -22.25
CA GLN A 230 18.46 -12.38 -22.19
C GLN A 230 18.28 -11.54 -23.45
N PHE A 231 19.38 -11.01 -24.00
CA PHE A 231 19.39 -10.11 -25.15
C PHE A 231 18.88 -10.78 -26.43
N CYS A 232 19.26 -12.04 -26.66
CA CYS A 232 18.84 -12.79 -27.84
C CYS A 232 17.31 -12.94 -27.96
N ILE A 233 16.57 -12.94 -26.83
CA ILE A 233 15.11 -12.93 -26.82
C ILE A 233 14.59 -11.67 -27.52
N GLY A 234 15.13 -10.51 -27.15
CA GLY A 234 14.74 -9.23 -27.72
C GLY A 234 15.01 -9.16 -29.22
N VAL A 235 16.18 -9.65 -29.64
CA VAL A 235 16.55 -9.76 -31.06
C VAL A 235 15.56 -10.63 -31.83
N TYR A 236 15.23 -11.81 -31.30
CA TYR A 236 14.30 -12.72 -31.95
C TYR A 236 12.89 -12.15 -32.07
N PHE A 237 12.36 -11.49 -31.02
CA PHE A 237 11.06 -10.83 -31.11
C PHE A 237 11.07 -9.66 -32.11
N ALA A 238 12.16 -8.91 -32.22
CA ALA A 238 12.30 -7.84 -33.21
C ALA A 238 12.29 -8.40 -34.63
N GLN A 239 12.97 -9.54 -34.87
CA GLN A 239 12.93 -10.26 -36.14
C GLN A 239 11.52 -10.74 -36.49
N VAL A 240 10.84 -11.43 -35.56
CA VAL A 240 9.47 -11.93 -35.77
C VAL A 240 8.47 -10.80 -36.05
N ARG A 241 8.71 -9.61 -35.49
CA ARG A 241 7.88 -8.41 -35.70
C ARG A 241 8.36 -7.53 -36.85
N GLU A 242 9.34 -7.98 -37.62
CA GLU A 242 9.84 -7.32 -38.83
C GLU A 242 10.27 -5.86 -38.58
N TYR A 243 11.00 -5.62 -37.49
CA TYR A 243 11.61 -4.30 -37.27
C TYR A 243 12.72 -4.03 -38.29
N ASP A 244 12.81 -2.77 -38.75
CA ASP A 244 13.82 -2.34 -39.72
C ASP A 244 15.26 -2.54 -39.22
N GLU A 245 15.46 -2.39 -37.91
CA GLU A 245 16.72 -2.63 -37.23
C GLU A 245 16.54 -3.64 -36.09
N LEU A 246 17.56 -4.43 -35.84
CA LEU A 246 17.61 -5.36 -34.71
C LEU A 246 18.38 -4.75 -33.53
N PRO A 247 18.05 -5.12 -32.28
CA PRO A 247 18.85 -4.76 -31.12
C PRO A 247 20.32 -5.13 -31.33
N SER A 248 21.20 -4.13 -31.21
CA SER A 248 22.65 -4.30 -31.40
C SER A 248 23.48 -3.70 -30.25
N ARG A 249 22.90 -2.77 -29.48
CA ARG A 249 23.48 -2.17 -28.28
C ARG A 249 22.83 -2.78 -27.04
N CYS A 250 23.64 -3.15 -26.06
CA CYS A 250 23.18 -3.71 -24.78
C CYS A 250 23.42 -2.76 -23.60
N GLY A 251 23.85 -1.53 -23.85
CA GLY A 251 24.10 -0.55 -22.79
C GLY A 251 24.84 0.69 -23.27
N VAL A 252 25.11 1.57 -22.32
CA VAL A 252 25.96 2.75 -22.48
C VAL A 252 26.71 3.02 -21.18
N LYS A 253 27.91 3.56 -21.29
CA LYS A 253 28.71 4.00 -20.15
C LYS A 253 29.34 5.36 -20.40
N VAL A 254 29.59 6.10 -19.33
CA VAL A 254 30.58 7.17 -19.32
C VAL A 254 31.93 6.54 -18.93
N ASP A 255 31.95 5.83 -17.81
CA ASP A 255 33.12 5.14 -17.28
C ASP A 255 32.72 3.87 -16.48
N LYS A 256 33.57 3.41 -15.56
CA LYS A 256 33.31 2.22 -14.71
C LYS A 256 32.39 2.51 -13.51
N ASP A 257 32.12 3.78 -13.23
CA ASP A 257 31.33 4.30 -12.12
C ASP A 257 29.92 4.75 -12.56
N ALA A 258 29.74 5.02 -13.86
CA ALA A 258 28.51 5.50 -14.43
C ALA A 258 28.15 4.74 -15.73
N PHE A 259 27.21 3.80 -15.63
CA PHE A 259 26.76 3.00 -16.77
C PHE A 259 25.39 2.37 -16.55
N ILE A 260 24.75 1.97 -17.66
CA ILE A 260 23.58 1.11 -17.66
C ILE A 260 23.70 0.02 -18.73
N ILE A 261 23.20 -1.17 -18.41
CA ILE A 261 23.12 -2.33 -19.30
C ILE A 261 21.65 -2.75 -19.37
N TRP A 262 21.16 -3.02 -20.57
CA TRP A 262 19.76 -3.33 -20.82
C TRP A 262 19.53 -4.56 -21.70
N CYS A 263 18.30 -5.06 -21.67
CA CYS A 263 17.77 -6.08 -22.57
C CYS A 263 16.35 -5.70 -23.00
N HIS A 264 15.98 -6.04 -24.24
CA HIS A 264 14.68 -5.69 -24.81
C HIS A 264 13.65 -6.77 -24.53
N ASN A 265 12.57 -6.43 -23.82
CA ASN A 265 11.39 -7.29 -23.69
C ASN A 265 10.23 -6.73 -24.51
N LEU A 266 10.19 -7.12 -25.77
CA LEU A 266 9.16 -6.69 -26.72
C LEU A 266 7.78 -7.28 -26.39
N LYS A 267 7.71 -8.45 -25.72
CA LYS A 267 6.46 -9.04 -25.23
C LYS A 267 5.80 -8.14 -24.19
N ALA A 268 6.57 -7.67 -23.20
CA ALA A 268 6.10 -6.78 -22.15
C ALA A 268 6.13 -5.28 -22.52
N SER A 269 6.56 -4.94 -23.74
CA SER A 269 6.76 -3.54 -24.20
C SER A 269 7.66 -2.73 -23.24
N THR A 270 8.72 -3.35 -22.74
CA THR A 270 9.59 -2.79 -21.71
C THR A 270 11.07 -3.03 -22.03
N LEU A 271 11.91 -2.00 -21.90
CA LEU A 271 13.36 -2.12 -21.88
C LEU A 271 13.79 -2.34 -20.43
N TYR A 272 14.37 -3.51 -20.12
CA TYR A 272 14.84 -3.79 -18.76
C TYR A 272 16.28 -3.34 -18.62
N VAL A 273 16.56 -2.43 -17.69
CA VAL A 273 17.92 -2.15 -17.23
C VAL A 273 18.27 -3.20 -16.17
N VAL A 274 19.16 -4.11 -16.55
CA VAL A 274 19.50 -5.33 -15.79
C VAL A 274 20.74 -5.16 -14.92
N ARG A 275 21.54 -4.13 -15.18
CA ARG A 275 22.66 -3.69 -14.33
C ARG A 275 22.88 -2.19 -14.52
N ALA A 276 23.07 -1.46 -13.43
CA ALA A 276 23.32 -0.03 -13.46
C ALA A 276 24.28 0.41 -12.34
N ARG A 277 25.08 1.44 -12.62
CA ARG A 277 25.72 2.29 -11.62
C ARG A 277 25.43 3.75 -11.96
N PHE A 278 24.94 4.50 -10.98
CA PHE A 278 24.72 5.93 -11.09
C PHE A 278 25.65 6.66 -10.12
N PRO A 279 26.27 7.77 -10.54
CA PRO A 279 27.07 8.60 -9.64
C PRO A 279 26.17 9.22 -8.56
N GLU A 280 26.64 9.24 -7.31
CA GLU A 280 25.83 9.68 -6.16
C GLU A 280 25.47 11.17 -6.21
N ASN A 281 26.33 12.02 -6.79
CA ASN A 281 26.17 13.49 -6.80
C ASN A 281 26.20 14.10 -8.22
N ASP A 282 25.88 13.31 -9.25
CA ASP A 282 25.86 13.80 -10.62
C ASP A 282 24.54 13.40 -11.32
N ALA A 283 23.56 14.29 -11.14
CA ALA A 283 22.23 14.12 -11.70
C ALA A 283 22.24 14.25 -13.23
N GLU A 284 23.21 14.99 -13.80
CA GLU A 284 23.33 15.18 -15.24
C GLU A 284 23.77 13.88 -15.92
N ILE A 285 24.82 13.23 -15.42
CA ILE A 285 25.26 11.92 -15.93
C ILE A 285 24.13 10.89 -15.76
N THR A 286 23.45 10.88 -14.62
CA THR A 286 22.31 9.97 -14.40
C THR A 286 21.20 10.22 -15.44
N TYR A 287 20.88 11.49 -15.72
CA TYR A 287 19.92 11.85 -16.76
C TYR A 287 20.37 11.36 -18.14
N LEU A 288 21.63 11.57 -18.51
CA LEU A 288 22.17 11.16 -19.81
C LEU A 288 22.05 9.65 -20.03
N LEU A 289 22.44 8.85 -19.04
CA LEU A 289 22.29 7.40 -19.08
C LEU A 289 20.81 7.00 -19.25
N LEU A 290 19.91 7.57 -18.46
CA LEU A 290 18.48 7.27 -18.55
C LEU A 290 17.85 7.73 -19.86
N ASN A 291 18.30 8.84 -20.43
CA ASN A 291 17.84 9.32 -21.73
C ASN A 291 18.26 8.35 -22.85
N GLU A 292 19.47 7.80 -22.83
CA GLU A 292 19.87 6.75 -23.80
C GLU A 292 18.97 5.51 -23.72
N ALA A 293 18.62 5.06 -22.51
CA ALA A 293 17.65 3.96 -22.36
C ALA A 293 16.26 4.33 -22.90
N LEU A 294 15.82 5.58 -22.72
CA LEU A 294 14.55 6.07 -23.27
C LEU A 294 14.59 6.17 -24.80
N GLU A 295 15.69 6.60 -25.38
CA GLU A 295 15.90 6.64 -26.83
C GLU A 295 15.89 5.23 -27.43
N GLU A 296 16.61 4.30 -26.82
CA GLU A 296 16.59 2.89 -27.21
C GLU A 296 15.18 2.28 -27.07
N ALA A 297 14.48 2.57 -25.98
CA ALA A 297 13.10 2.12 -25.80
C ALA A 297 12.18 2.67 -26.90
N ARG A 298 12.29 3.95 -27.25
CA ARG A 298 11.50 4.56 -28.34
C ARG A 298 11.83 3.96 -29.70
N LYS A 299 13.13 3.75 -29.99
CA LYS A 299 13.60 3.10 -31.21
C LYS A 299 12.90 1.77 -31.44
N PHE A 300 12.76 0.97 -30.37
CA PHE A 300 12.09 -0.34 -30.43
C PHE A 300 10.59 -0.29 -30.09
N LYS A 301 9.97 0.90 -30.05
CA LYS A 301 8.53 1.10 -29.76
C LYS A 301 8.10 0.47 -28.42
N LEU A 302 9.00 0.47 -27.44
CA LEU A 302 8.76 0.04 -26.07
C LEU A 302 8.13 1.19 -25.28
N LYS A 303 7.12 0.89 -24.46
CA LYS A 303 6.39 1.91 -23.70
C LYS A 303 7.13 2.35 -22.44
N LYS A 304 8.03 1.52 -21.92
CA LYS A 304 8.63 1.71 -20.60
C LYS A 304 10.11 1.34 -20.58
N VAL A 305 10.85 2.00 -19.70
CA VAL A 305 12.15 1.54 -19.20
C VAL A 305 11.96 1.11 -17.75
N ALA A 306 12.37 -0.10 -17.39
CA ALA A 306 12.27 -0.62 -16.04
C ALA A 306 13.66 -0.96 -15.49
N ILE A 307 14.03 -0.33 -14.38
CA ILE A 307 15.34 -0.49 -13.73
C ILE A 307 15.15 -1.41 -12.54
N TRP A 308 15.78 -2.58 -12.61
CA TRP A 308 15.76 -3.56 -11.53
C TRP A 308 16.79 -3.18 -10.47
N ASP A 309 16.37 -3.26 -9.20
CA ASP A 309 17.17 -2.86 -8.03
C ASP A 309 17.81 -1.46 -8.20
N PRO A 310 17.00 -0.39 -8.36
CA PRO A 310 17.50 0.93 -8.68
C PRO A 310 18.50 1.44 -7.61
N PRO A 311 19.67 1.96 -8.02
CA PRO A 311 20.68 2.49 -7.10
C PRO A 311 20.12 3.56 -6.15
N ALA A 312 20.78 3.73 -5.00
CA ALA A 312 20.34 4.64 -3.93
C ALA A 312 20.08 6.07 -4.41
N ALA A 313 20.85 6.57 -5.39
CA ALA A 313 20.68 7.89 -6.01
C ALA A 313 19.27 8.13 -6.62
N LEU A 314 18.53 7.06 -6.94
CA LEU A 314 17.15 7.15 -7.43
C LEU A 314 16.08 7.05 -6.32
N GLN A 315 16.48 6.80 -5.07
CA GLN A 315 15.56 6.60 -3.95
C GLN A 315 15.06 7.95 -3.37
N HIS A 316 13.82 7.96 -2.89
CA HIS A 316 13.06 9.17 -2.58
C HIS A 316 13.41 9.82 -1.22
N ALA A 317 14.06 9.10 -0.31
CA ALA A 317 14.23 9.54 1.08
C ALA A 317 15.08 10.82 1.24
N GLU A 318 15.93 11.14 0.27
CA GLU A 318 16.76 12.36 0.31
C GLU A 318 16.15 13.53 -0.49
N LYS A 319 15.12 13.27 -1.30
CA LYS A 319 14.51 14.27 -2.20
C LYS A 319 13.33 15.01 -1.59
N PHE A 320 12.69 14.43 -0.58
CA PHE A 320 11.50 15.02 0.03
C PHE A 320 11.74 15.32 1.50
N ARG A 321 11.01 16.33 2.01
CA ARG A 321 10.90 16.62 3.43
C ARG A 321 9.44 16.79 3.82
N LEU A 322 9.15 16.42 5.06
CA LEU A 322 7.87 16.73 5.68
C LEU A 322 7.87 18.21 6.08
N VAL A 323 6.74 18.89 5.98
CA VAL A 323 6.57 20.25 6.52
C VAL A 323 5.28 20.35 7.29
N GLN A 324 5.32 21.08 8.41
CA GLN A 324 4.14 21.55 9.10
C GLN A 324 3.72 22.89 8.48
N LEU A 325 2.53 22.94 7.89
CA LEU A 325 2.02 24.13 7.23
C LEU A 325 1.46 25.10 8.29
N THR A 326 2.10 26.26 8.38
CA THR A 326 1.69 27.39 9.22
C THR A 326 1.06 28.51 8.38
N GLN A 327 1.49 28.69 7.14
CA GLN A 327 0.98 29.69 6.21
C GLN A 327 -0.44 29.36 5.71
N GLU A 328 -1.38 30.31 5.86
CA GLU A 328 -2.77 30.12 5.40
C GLU A 328 -2.87 29.85 3.89
N ALA A 329 -2.04 30.51 3.08
CA ALA A 329 -2.05 30.31 1.63
C ALA A 329 -1.74 28.84 1.22
N LEU A 330 -0.85 28.16 1.94
CA LEU A 330 -0.52 26.75 1.69
C LEU A 330 -1.65 25.82 2.15
N LYS A 331 -2.32 26.14 3.28
CA LYS A 331 -3.50 25.39 3.73
C LYS A 331 -4.65 25.50 2.71
N VAL A 332 -4.85 26.69 2.14
CA VAL A 332 -5.82 26.91 1.05
C VAL A 332 -5.43 26.15 -0.23
N GLN A 333 -4.13 26.08 -0.56
CA GLN A 333 -3.65 25.24 -1.66
C GLN A 333 -4.02 23.77 -1.45
N CYS A 334 -3.77 23.18 -0.28
CA CYS A 334 -4.19 21.80 0.03
C CYS A 334 -5.69 21.57 -0.23
N LYS A 335 -6.53 22.53 0.14
CA LYS A 335 -7.99 22.42 -0.09
C LYS A 335 -8.38 22.59 -1.54
N THR A 336 -7.61 23.35 -2.29
CA THR A 336 -7.80 23.47 -3.74
C THR A 336 -7.46 22.15 -4.42
N ASP A 337 -6.33 21.55 -4.03
CA ASP A 337 -5.83 20.31 -4.61
C ASP A 337 -6.76 19.12 -4.36
N ASP A 338 -7.46 19.09 -3.21
CA ASP A 338 -8.35 18.01 -2.81
C ASP A 338 -9.83 18.19 -3.19
N HIS A 339 -10.18 19.33 -3.80
CA HIS A 339 -11.56 19.70 -4.16
C HIS A 339 -12.24 18.70 -5.11
N GLU A 340 -11.55 18.29 -6.18
CA GLU A 340 -12.10 17.36 -7.16
C GLU A 340 -12.49 16.00 -6.54
N HIS A 341 -11.85 15.60 -5.44
CA HIS A 341 -12.14 14.34 -4.76
C HIS A 341 -13.22 14.45 -3.68
N TRP A 342 -13.28 15.58 -2.96
CA TRP A 342 -14.16 15.70 -1.80
C TRP A 342 -15.15 16.87 -1.82
N GLY A 343 -14.90 17.93 -2.56
CA GLY A 343 -15.82 19.07 -2.69
C GLY A 343 -16.78 18.97 -3.90
N ALA A 344 -16.28 18.51 -5.04
CA ALA A 344 -17.05 18.42 -6.27
C ALA A 344 -18.12 17.30 -6.25
N PRO A 345 -19.20 17.42 -7.04
CA PRO A 345 -19.63 18.62 -7.78
C PRO A 345 -20.48 19.58 -6.92
N LEU A 346 -20.71 19.25 -5.64
CA LEU A 346 -21.71 19.93 -4.81
C LEU A 346 -21.29 21.33 -4.38
N LEU A 347 -20.00 21.57 -4.22
CA LEU A 347 -19.43 22.86 -3.87
C LEU A 347 -18.48 23.33 -4.97
N THR A 348 -18.45 24.63 -5.26
CA THR A 348 -17.35 25.23 -6.02
C THR A 348 -16.06 25.20 -5.19
N VAL A 349 -14.91 25.45 -5.83
CA VAL A 349 -13.63 25.54 -5.11
C VAL A 349 -13.70 26.60 -4.01
N GLU A 350 -14.29 27.77 -4.28
CA GLU A 350 -14.42 28.85 -3.30
C GLU A 350 -15.31 28.44 -2.12
N GLN A 351 -16.45 27.77 -2.39
CA GLN A 351 -17.34 27.28 -1.33
C GLN A 351 -16.64 26.20 -0.48
N TRP A 352 -15.88 25.30 -1.11
CA TRP A 352 -15.10 24.29 -0.42
C TRP A 352 -14.03 24.91 0.49
N GLN A 353 -13.32 25.93 0.01
CA GLN A 353 -12.35 26.69 0.80
C GLN A 353 -13.02 27.43 1.98
N GLN A 354 -14.17 28.06 1.77
CA GLN A 354 -14.94 28.74 2.83
C GLN A 354 -15.42 27.77 3.91
N LYS A 355 -15.86 26.57 3.52
CA LYS A 355 -16.22 25.50 4.47
C LYS A 355 -15.03 25.11 5.33
N ASP A 356 -13.87 24.89 4.71
CA ASP A 356 -12.66 24.55 5.45
C ASP A 356 -12.22 25.70 6.35
N GLU A 357 -12.28 26.95 5.88
CA GLU A 357 -11.97 28.13 6.68
C GLU A 357 -12.83 28.21 7.94
N ALA A 358 -14.15 28.03 7.81
CA ALA A 358 -15.05 27.99 8.97
C ALA A 358 -14.66 26.89 9.97
N GLN A 359 -14.28 25.71 9.48
CA GLN A 359 -13.77 24.63 10.34
C GLN A 359 -12.41 24.96 10.97
N ARG A 360 -11.48 25.60 10.24
CA ARG A 360 -10.17 26.02 10.76
C ARG A 360 -10.32 27.07 11.86
N LEU A 361 -11.27 27.99 11.73
CA LEU A 361 -11.53 29.07 12.70
C LEU A 361 -12.28 28.61 13.96
N SER A 362 -12.85 27.41 13.96
CA SER A 362 -13.49 26.85 15.16
C SER A 362 -12.51 26.72 16.34
N PRO A 363 -12.97 26.86 17.60
CA PRO A 363 -12.13 26.66 18.77
C PRO A 363 -11.39 25.32 18.75
N PHE A 364 -12.08 24.26 18.33
CA PHE A 364 -11.52 22.92 18.23
C PHE A 364 -10.30 22.82 17.31
N SER A 365 -10.37 23.40 16.11
CA SER A 365 -9.22 23.40 15.20
C SER A 365 -8.11 24.35 15.65
N GLN A 366 -8.46 25.51 16.21
CA GLN A 366 -7.45 26.44 16.73
C GLN A 366 -6.63 25.86 17.89
N GLU A 367 -7.25 24.99 18.70
CA GLU A 367 -6.58 24.36 19.84
C GLU A 367 -5.69 23.17 19.44
N GLY A 368 -6.03 22.46 18.36
CA GLY A 368 -5.50 21.10 18.15
C GLY A 368 -5.24 20.67 16.71
N ALA A 369 -5.52 21.50 15.70
CA ALA A 369 -5.31 21.11 14.31
C ALA A 369 -3.89 21.45 13.82
N LEU A 370 -3.24 20.48 13.19
CA LEU A 370 -1.99 20.65 12.47
C LEU A 370 -2.18 20.23 11.01
N PHE A 371 -1.43 20.86 10.11
CA PHE A 371 -1.48 20.60 8.67
C PHE A 371 -0.10 20.17 8.22
N TRP A 372 -0.05 19.12 7.43
CA TRP A 372 1.20 18.50 7.02
C TRP A 372 1.24 18.40 5.51
N ALA A 373 2.42 18.65 4.92
CA ALA A 373 2.66 18.37 3.52
C ALA A 373 4.01 17.72 3.29
N LEU A 374 4.11 16.97 2.20
CA LEU A 374 5.36 16.46 1.66
C LEU A 374 5.77 17.36 0.50
N VAL A 375 6.98 17.92 0.57
CA VAL A 375 7.53 18.86 -0.42
C VAL A 375 8.94 18.45 -0.82
N ASP A 376 9.49 19.07 -1.86
CA ASP A 376 10.88 18.88 -2.23
C ASP A 376 11.83 19.37 -1.13
N ARG A 377 12.93 18.65 -0.95
CA ARG A 377 13.99 19.01 -0.02
C ARG A 377 15.05 19.84 -0.74
N THR A 378 15.34 21.03 -0.23
CA THR A 378 16.48 21.84 -0.68
C THR A 378 17.58 21.84 0.39
N GLU A 379 18.83 22.11 -0.01
CA GLU A 379 20.01 22.04 0.87
C GLU A 379 19.93 22.96 2.10
N LYS A 380 19.08 24.00 2.07
CA LYS A 380 18.98 25.03 3.11
C LYS A 380 17.77 24.88 4.04
N ASP A 381 16.97 23.82 3.88
CA ASP A 381 15.69 23.70 4.57
C ASP A 381 15.82 23.15 5.99
N SER A 382 15.04 23.72 6.92
CA SER A 382 14.75 23.04 8.18
C SER A 382 13.73 21.92 7.96
N PHE A 383 13.86 20.83 8.71
CA PHE A 383 13.11 19.59 8.46
C PHE A 383 11.60 19.70 8.63
N THR A 384 11.06 20.77 9.21
CA THR A 384 9.62 20.86 9.54
C THR A 384 8.97 22.22 9.24
N SER A 385 9.75 23.25 8.88
CA SER A 385 9.18 24.57 8.60
C SER A 385 8.73 24.72 7.16
N ASP A 386 7.59 25.39 6.95
CA ASP A 386 7.13 25.81 5.63
C ASP A 386 7.72 27.17 5.18
N ALA A 387 8.72 27.70 5.89
CA ALA A 387 9.43 28.91 5.49
C ALA A 387 10.05 28.74 4.09
N GLY A 388 9.86 29.76 3.23
CA GLY A 388 10.36 29.77 1.86
C GLY A 388 9.44 29.11 0.83
N LEU A 389 8.43 28.36 1.27
CA LEU A 389 7.39 27.81 0.39
C LEU A 389 6.38 28.90 -0.01
N VAL A 390 5.95 28.87 -1.26
CA VAL A 390 5.03 29.82 -1.89
C VAL A 390 3.89 29.06 -2.56
N ALA A 391 2.66 29.37 -2.14
CA ALA A 391 1.47 28.72 -2.68
C ALA A 391 1.34 28.93 -4.19
N GLY A 392 0.96 27.87 -4.91
CA GLY A 392 0.84 27.87 -6.37
C GLY A 392 2.16 27.82 -7.14
N ARG A 393 3.31 28.06 -6.48
CA ARG A 393 4.64 27.82 -7.04
C ARG A 393 5.13 26.42 -6.68
N ASP A 394 5.09 26.09 -5.40
CA ASP A 394 5.64 24.83 -4.89
C ASP A 394 4.57 23.73 -4.84
N LEU A 395 5.01 22.51 -5.10
CA LEU A 395 4.14 21.33 -5.10
C LEU A 395 4.03 20.76 -3.68
N LEU A 396 2.79 20.50 -3.27
CA LEU A 396 2.46 19.76 -2.05
C LEU A 396 2.12 18.32 -2.46
N TYR A 397 3.15 17.48 -2.66
CA TYR A 397 3.02 16.13 -3.23
C TYR A 397 1.98 15.26 -2.50
N CYS A 398 2.06 15.31 -1.17
CA CYS A 398 1.10 14.72 -0.26
C CYS A 398 0.70 15.78 0.77
N HIS A 399 -0.52 15.71 1.29
CA HIS A 399 -0.88 16.49 2.46
C HIS A 399 -1.93 15.77 3.30
N CYS A 400 -2.04 16.15 4.58
CA CYS A 400 -3.10 15.75 5.48
C CYS A 400 -3.32 16.79 6.58
N LYS A 401 -4.39 16.61 7.35
CA LYS A 401 -4.66 17.36 8.57
C LYS A 401 -4.69 16.39 9.75
N THR A 402 -4.12 16.76 10.88
CA THR A 402 -4.24 16.03 12.14
C THR A 402 -5.03 16.86 13.14
N ILE A 403 -5.99 16.26 13.84
CA ILE A 403 -6.83 16.96 14.83
C ILE A 403 -6.69 16.28 16.18
N ARG A 404 -6.40 17.06 17.22
CA ARG A 404 -6.23 16.58 18.59
C ARG A 404 -7.58 16.41 19.30
N PHE A 405 -7.81 15.24 19.88
CA PHE A 405 -8.91 14.95 20.80
C PHE A 405 -8.38 14.55 22.17
N ASP A 406 -9.15 14.82 23.21
CA ASP A 406 -8.93 14.21 24.52
C ASP A 406 -9.16 12.70 24.43
N CYS A 407 -8.23 11.95 25.03
CA CYS A 407 -8.21 10.49 24.96
C CYS A 407 -7.87 9.90 26.32
N VAL A 408 -8.45 8.74 26.59
CA VAL A 408 -8.16 7.92 27.77
C VAL A 408 -7.72 6.54 27.31
N TYR A 409 -6.64 6.03 27.90
CA TYR A 409 -6.11 4.70 27.66
C TYR A 409 -6.12 3.89 28.95
N ARG A 410 -6.69 2.69 28.88
CA ARG A 410 -6.69 1.71 29.95
C ARG A 410 -5.61 0.67 29.66
N HIS A 411 -4.63 0.59 30.54
CA HIS A 411 -3.59 -0.43 30.52
C HIS A 411 -4.14 -1.78 30.97
N SER A 412 -3.47 -2.88 30.59
CA SER A 412 -3.92 -4.24 30.92
C SER A 412 -4.05 -4.48 32.43
N ASN A 413 -3.21 -3.81 33.24
CA ASN A 413 -3.22 -3.81 34.71
C ASN A 413 -4.40 -3.04 35.33
N GLY A 414 -5.20 -2.31 34.53
CA GLY A 414 -6.32 -1.49 34.98
C GLY A 414 -6.00 -0.01 35.17
N ASP A 415 -4.75 0.43 35.00
CA ASP A 415 -4.39 1.83 35.12
C ASP A 415 -5.00 2.66 34.00
N ILE A 416 -5.48 3.85 34.35
CA ILE A 416 -6.09 4.81 33.43
C ILE A 416 -5.13 5.97 33.17
N GLU A 417 -4.65 6.08 31.93
CA GLU A 417 -3.82 7.18 31.46
C GLU A 417 -4.66 8.19 30.65
N ARG A 418 -4.46 9.48 30.92
CA ARG A 418 -5.09 10.59 30.18
C ARG A 418 -4.07 11.28 29.29
N GLY A 419 -4.45 11.52 28.05
CA GLY A 419 -3.62 12.17 27.05
C GLY A 419 -4.44 12.51 25.82
N TYR A 420 -3.83 12.41 24.64
CA TYR A 420 -4.48 12.83 23.40
C TYR A 420 -4.47 11.76 22.31
N SER A 421 -5.53 11.78 21.51
CA SER A 421 -5.60 11.14 20.20
C SER A 421 -5.31 12.19 19.13
N TYR A 422 -4.52 11.84 18.12
CA TYR A 422 -4.28 12.66 16.94
C TYR A 422 -4.89 12.01 15.71
N GLU A 423 -6.06 12.50 15.31
CA GLU A 423 -6.84 11.93 14.22
C GLU A 423 -6.38 12.47 12.87
N ILE A 424 -6.02 11.59 11.93
CA ILE A 424 -5.59 11.97 10.59
C ILE A 424 -6.80 12.02 9.66
N SER A 425 -6.97 13.16 9.01
CA SER A 425 -7.99 13.42 7.99
C SER A 425 -7.36 13.93 6.69
N SER A 426 -8.14 13.88 5.61
CA SER A 426 -7.78 14.45 4.29
C SER A 426 -6.41 13.97 3.76
N VAL A 427 -6.07 12.69 3.93
CA VAL A 427 -4.82 12.13 3.36
C VAL A 427 -4.91 12.16 1.85
N TYR A 428 -4.15 13.07 1.26
CA TYR A 428 -4.16 13.33 -0.16
C TYR A 428 -2.79 13.15 -0.77
N THR A 429 -2.77 12.70 -2.02
CA THR A 429 -1.58 12.67 -2.87
C THR A 429 -2.01 13.14 -4.24
N LEU A 430 -1.26 14.10 -4.80
CA LEU A 430 -1.48 14.60 -6.15
C LEU A 430 -1.59 13.41 -7.14
N PRO A 431 -2.62 13.38 -8.02
CA PRO A 431 -2.94 12.21 -8.83
C PRO A 431 -1.77 11.60 -9.61
N GLU A 432 -0.92 12.44 -10.19
CA GLU A 432 0.25 12.08 -10.97
C GLU A 432 1.39 11.48 -10.13
N PHE A 433 1.36 11.67 -8.81
CA PHE A 433 2.35 11.18 -7.84
C PHE A 433 1.88 9.94 -7.05
N ARG A 434 0.63 9.50 -7.28
CA ARG A 434 0.09 8.27 -6.65
C ARG A 434 0.84 7.02 -7.12
N LYS A 435 0.79 5.97 -6.29
CA LYS A 435 1.46 4.66 -6.52
C LYS A 435 3.01 4.73 -6.58
N ARG A 436 3.61 5.82 -6.11
CA ARG A 436 5.08 5.99 -5.99
C ARG A 436 5.63 5.77 -4.58
N GLY A 437 4.81 5.25 -3.66
CA GLY A 437 5.18 5.06 -2.25
C GLY A 437 5.16 6.34 -1.39
N LEU A 438 4.90 7.51 -1.99
CA LEU A 438 4.96 8.82 -1.31
C LEU A 438 3.96 8.94 -0.15
N ALA A 439 2.72 8.46 -0.29
CA ALA A 439 1.75 8.49 0.81
C ALA A 439 2.22 7.69 2.03
N GLY A 440 2.83 6.51 1.81
CA GLY A 440 3.37 5.68 2.89
C GLY A 440 4.55 6.35 3.58
N PHE A 441 5.48 6.91 2.81
CA PHE A 441 6.59 7.70 3.33
C PHE A 441 6.10 8.91 4.13
N PHE A 442 5.22 9.72 3.54
CA PHE A 442 4.62 10.89 4.16
C PHE A 442 3.97 10.57 5.51
N LEU A 443 3.10 9.56 5.57
CA LEU A 443 2.43 9.17 6.81
C LEU A 443 3.41 8.65 7.86
N THR A 444 4.47 7.92 7.46
CA THR A 444 5.53 7.50 8.39
C THR A 444 6.26 8.69 8.99
N GLU A 445 6.57 9.73 8.21
CA GLU A 445 7.17 10.94 8.75
C GLU A 445 6.19 11.72 9.64
N VAL A 446 4.90 11.83 9.27
CA VAL A 446 3.87 12.45 10.12
C VAL A 446 3.77 11.74 11.46
N THR A 447 3.75 10.39 11.48
CA THR A 447 3.74 9.59 12.71
C THR A 447 4.88 9.97 13.66
N LYS A 448 6.10 10.09 13.14
CA LYS A 448 7.27 10.46 13.96
C LYS A 448 7.12 11.84 14.60
N GLU A 449 6.46 12.79 13.94
CA GLU A 449 6.20 14.10 14.53
C GLU A 449 5.05 14.03 15.55
N LEU A 450 4.00 13.26 15.29
CA LEU A 450 2.90 13.07 16.24
C LEU A 450 3.35 12.43 17.56
N GLU A 451 4.29 11.48 17.53
CA GLU A 451 4.89 10.86 18.72
C GLU A 451 5.63 11.85 19.63
N LYS A 452 6.08 12.98 19.09
CA LYS A 452 6.78 14.03 19.84
C LYS A 452 5.83 15.05 20.47
N LEU A 453 4.56 15.05 20.07
CA LEU A 453 3.58 15.99 20.60
C LEU A 453 3.28 15.71 22.09
N PRO A 454 2.71 16.66 22.84
CA PRO A 454 2.40 16.45 24.25
C PRO A 454 1.45 15.26 24.45
N LYS A 455 1.78 14.38 25.41
CA LYS A 455 0.97 13.22 25.86
C LYS A 455 0.29 12.44 24.72
N PRO A 456 1.04 11.99 23.69
CA PRO A 456 0.46 11.29 22.57
C PRO A 456 0.18 9.84 22.99
N LEU A 457 -1.10 9.46 23.00
CA LEU A 457 -1.51 8.09 23.31
C LEU A 457 -1.76 7.31 22.03
N ILE A 458 -2.60 7.87 21.15
CA ILE A 458 -3.14 7.18 19.98
C ILE A 458 -3.17 8.12 18.77
N SER A 459 -3.14 7.55 17.58
CA SER A 459 -3.60 8.19 16.35
C SER A 459 -4.65 7.31 15.69
N VAL A 460 -5.71 7.93 15.17
CA VAL A 460 -6.77 7.22 14.43
C VAL A 460 -6.98 7.84 13.05
N LEU A 461 -7.52 7.04 12.13
CA LEU A 461 -7.96 7.48 10.81
C LEU A 461 -9.09 6.57 10.30
N TYR A 462 -9.75 7.00 9.22
CA TYR A 462 -10.87 6.28 8.63
C TYR A 462 -10.57 5.95 7.16
N SER A 463 -10.39 4.66 6.86
CA SER A 463 -9.92 4.22 5.55
C SER A 463 -11.06 4.00 4.55
N ASP A 464 -11.02 4.75 3.45
CA ASP A 464 -11.84 4.48 2.25
C ASP A 464 -11.08 3.66 1.18
N VAL A 465 -9.80 3.34 1.42
CA VAL A 465 -8.95 2.54 0.50
C VAL A 465 -8.83 1.07 0.93
N GLY A 466 -9.64 0.66 1.90
CA GLY A 466 -9.69 -0.69 2.45
C GLY A 466 -8.73 -0.92 3.64
N PRO A 467 -8.71 -2.14 4.18
CA PRO A 467 -8.08 -2.41 5.48
C PRO A 467 -6.57 -2.59 5.43
N THR A 468 -5.95 -2.69 4.26
CA THR A 468 -4.55 -3.17 4.14
C THR A 468 -3.50 -2.07 4.01
N PHE A 469 -3.86 -0.89 3.50
CA PHE A 469 -2.88 0.17 3.25
C PHE A 469 -2.32 0.74 4.55
N TYR A 470 -3.20 1.21 5.43
CA TYR A 470 -2.82 1.82 6.71
C TYR A 470 -2.35 0.78 7.74
N ASP A 471 -2.83 -0.47 7.66
CA ASP A 471 -2.38 -1.57 8.53
C ASP A 471 -0.88 -1.84 8.42
N LYS A 472 -0.34 -1.76 7.19
CA LYS A 472 1.10 -1.90 6.91
C LYS A 472 1.93 -0.75 7.49
N LEU A 473 1.32 0.41 7.71
CA LEU A 473 1.95 1.59 8.30
C LEU A 473 1.78 1.62 9.83
N GLY A 474 1.01 0.71 10.40
CA GLY A 474 0.83 0.54 11.85
C GLY A 474 -0.54 0.96 12.39
N TRP A 475 -1.41 1.59 11.59
CA TRP A 475 -2.81 1.81 11.96
C TRP A 475 -3.62 0.55 11.68
N LYS A 476 -3.89 -0.20 12.75
CA LYS A 476 -4.60 -1.47 12.68
C LYS A 476 -6.10 -1.23 12.54
N CYS A 477 -6.72 -1.97 11.63
CA CYS A 477 -8.15 -1.85 11.34
C CYS A 477 -8.98 -2.41 12.51
N HIS A 478 -9.95 -1.64 12.97
CA HIS A 478 -10.98 -2.04 13.92
C HIS A 478 -12.28 -2.25 13.15
N PRO A 479 -12.75 -3.50 12.96
CA PRO A 479 -14.08 -3.76 12.42
C PRO A 479 -15.13 -3.04 13.25
N SER A 480 -16.15 -2.47 12.61
CA SER A 480 -17.27 -1.87 13.34
C SER A 480 -18.52 -1.86 12.50
N GLU A 481 -19.64 -2.05 13.18
CA GLU A 481 -20.97 -2.07 12.60
C GLU A 481 -21.54 -0.65 12.48
N MET A 482 -22.55 -0.51 11.64
CA MET A 482 -23.42 0.66 11.63
C MET A 482 -24.88 0.24 11.55
N ALA A 483 -25.75 1.02 12.18
CA ALA A 483 -27.20 0.92 12.02
C ALA A 483 -27.70 2.03 11.08
N THR A 484 -28.53 1.67 10.11
CA THR A 484 -29.18 2.59 9.18
C THR A 484 -30.70 2.54 9.37
N VAL A 485 -31.30 3.72 9.50
CA VAL A 485 -32.75 3.92 9.60
C VAL A 485 -33.20 4.77 8.42
N GLU A 486 -33.85 4.15 7.45
CA GLU A 486 -34.43 4.86 6.29
C GLU A 486 -35.65 5.67 6.73
N VAL A 487 -35.62 6.99 6.47
CA VAL A 487 -36.58 7.97 7.01
C VAL A 487 -37.99 7.73 6.48
N ASP A 488 -38.11 7.35 5.20
CA ASP A 488 -39.40 7.17 4.51
C ASP A 488 -39.87 5.72 4.48
N HIS A 489 -39.15 4.80 5.15
CA HIS A 489 -39.62 3.42 5.27
C HIS A 489 -40.99 3.39 5.96
N PRO A 490 -41.98 2.59 5.50
CA PRO A 490 -43.35 2.62 6.05
C PRO A 490 -43.45 2.44 7.58
N ARG A 491 -42.57 1.61 8.17
CA ARG A 491 -42.47 1.42 9.65
C ARG A 491 -41.88 2.62 10.40
N ASN A 492 -41.14 3.47 9.71
CA ASN A 492 -40.40 4.61 10.25
C ASN A 492 -41.13 5.95 9.98
N ALA A 493 -42.06 5.96 9.03
CA ALA A 493 -42.85 7.13 8.65
C ALA A 493 -43.86 7.56 9.73
N ASN A 494 -44.44 6.59 10.46
CA ASN A 494 -45.42 6.88 11.51
C ASN A 494 -44.71 7.35 12.79
N ALA A 495 -45.20 8.40 13.44
CA ALA A 495 -44.66 8.80 14.73
C ALA A 495 -45.09 7.83 15.84
N SER A 496 -44.28 7.72 16.91
CA SER A 496 -44.66 7.08 18.16
C SER A 496 -45.99 7.61 18.68
N GLU A 497 -46.90 6.71 19.06
CA GLU A 497 -48.13 7.06 19.78
C GLU A 497 -47.85 7.44 21.25
N HIS A 498 -46.67 7.10 21.77
CA HIS A 498 -46.25 7.42 23.13
C HIS A 498 -45.60 8.80 23.19
N VAL A 499 -46.14 9.66 24.04
CA VAL A 499 -45.57 10.99 24.33
C VAL A 499 -44.45 10.83 25.35
N VAL A 500 -43.22 11.09 24.92
CA VAL A 500 -42.03 11.14 25.78
C VAL A 500 -41.55 12.58 25.84
N GLU A 501 -41.46 13.15 27.04
CA GLU A 501 -40.94 14.51 27.23
C GLU A 501 -39.42 14.52 26.95
N MET A 502 -38.98 15.44 26.08
CA MET A 502 -37.59 15.55 25.63
C MET A 502 -37.14 17.01 25.69
N GLU A 503 -35.89 17.23 26.12
CA GLU A 503 -35.21 18.50 26.04
C GLU A 503 -34.40 18.56 24.73
N THR A 504 -34.60 19.62 23.94
CA THR A 504 -33.80 19.92 22.75
C THR A 504 -32.40 20.39 23.14
N MET A 505 -31.38 19.87 22.47
CA MET A 505 -29.99 20.21 22.70
C MET A 505 -29.48 21.17 21.63
N PHE A 506 -28.72 22.17 22.06
CA PHE A 506 -28.11 23.19 21.21
C PHE A 506 -26.61 23.22 21.41
N LEU A 507 -25.87 23.81 20.48
CA LEU A 507 -24.43 24.05 20.61
C LEU A 507 -24.17 25.19 21.61
N ASP A 508 -24.32 24.90 22.89
CA ASP A 508 -24.19 25.85 23.98
C ASP A 508 -23.40 25.28 25.18
N GLU A 509 -23.25 26.09 26.23
CA GLU A 509 -22.58 25.69 27.47
C GLU A 509 -23.31 24.58 28.24
N LYS A 510 -24.61 24.34 27.98
CA LYS A 510 -25.33 23.22 28.60
C LYS A 510 -24.91 21.91 27.95
N LEU A 511 -24.70 21.89 26.62
CA LEU A 511 -24.14 20.73 25.92
C LEU A 511 -22.73 20.42 26.41
N ALA A 512 -21.89 21.45 26.62
CA ALA A 512 -20.53 21.25 27.17
C ALA A 512 -20.57 20.51 28.52
N LYS A 513 -21.35 21.02 29.50
CA LYS A 513 -21.52 20.36 30.80
C LYS A 513 -22.14 18.96 30.71
N PHE A 514 -23.04 18.76 29.75
CA PHE A 514 -23.65 17.46 29.52
C PHE A 514 -22.61 16.44 29.02
N LEU A 515 -21.78 16.82 28.05
CA LEU A 515 -20.71 15.97 27.52
C LEU A 515 -19.62 15.71 28.56
N GLU A 516 -19.27 16.68 29.42
CA GLU A 516 -18.38 16.45 30.55
C GLU A 516 -18.90 15.34 31.48
N ALA A 517 -20.20 15.36 31.81
CA ALA A 517 -20.82 14.34 32.63
C ALA A 517 -20.91 12.98 31.91
N ASP A 518 -21.17 12.95 30.60
CA ASP A 518 -21.15 11.70 29.83
C ASP A 518 -19.74 11.13 29.70
N ASN A 519 -18.73 11.98 29.49
CA ASN A 519 -17.32 11.60 29.44
C ASN A 519 -16.85 11.00 30.76
N ALA A 520 -17.26 11.56 31.90
CA ALA A 520 -16.99 10.97 33.21
C ALA A 520 -17.55 9.54 33.30
N ARG A 521 -18.82 9.34 32.88
CA ARG A 521 -19.44 8.00 32.85
C ARG A 521 -18.71 7.04 31.90
N LEU A 522 -18.31 7.48 30.71
CA LEU A 522 -17.57 6.64 29.77
C LEU A 522 -16.22 6.19 30.35
N VAL A 523 -15.54 7.05 31.12
CA VAL A 523 -14.30 6.71 31.82
C VAL A 523 -14.55 5.71 32.95
N ASP A 524 -15.65 5.86 33.70
CA ASP A 524 -16.06 4.90 34.74
C ASP A 524 -16.38 3.52 34.10
N GLU A 525 -17.08 3.50 32.97
CA GLU A 525 -17.40 2.29 32.21
C GLU A 525 -16.13 1.60 31.66
N LEU A 526 -15.17 2.38 31.17
CA LEU A 526 -13.85 1.88 30.74
C LEU A 526 -13.08 1.25 31.90
N SER A 527 -13.31 1.71 33.14
CA SER A 527 -12.68 1.20 34.35
C SER A 527 -13.36 -0.06 34.91
N SER A 528 -14.48 -0.50 34.33
CA SER A 528 -15.23 -1.67 34.81
C SER A 528 -14.54 -3.01 34.52
N ASP A 529 -15.02 -4.05 35.21
CA ASP A 529 -14.55 -5.44 35.06
C ASP A 529 -14.72 -5.99 33.63
N LYS A 530 -15.54 -5.35 32.78
CA LYS A 530 -15.71 -5.69 31.35
C LYS A 530 -14.38 -5.72 30.60
N PHE A 531 -13.41 -4.92 31.05
CA PHE A 531 -12.10 -4.78 30.41
C PHE A 531 -10.97 -5.42 31.22
N GLN A 532 -11.26 -6.24 32.24
CA GLN A 532 -10.23 -6.85 33.09
C GLN A 532 -9.17 -7.60 32.27
N GLY A 533 -7.89 -7.30 32.51
CA GLY A 533 -6.75 -7.90 31.80
C GLY A 533 -6.62 -7.48 30.33
N ARG A 534 -7.40 -6.52 29.86
CA ARG A 534 -7.43 -6.08 28.46
C ARG A 534 -7.10 -4.59 28.34
N GLU A 535 -6.28 -4.25 27.36
CA GLU A 535 -6.06 -2.86 26.97
C GLU A 535 -7.28 -2.30 26.21
N ALA A 536 -7.63 -1.06 26.49
CA ALA A 536 -8.74 -0.38 25.83
C ALA A 536 -8.49 1.12 25.76
N PHE A 537 -9.13 1.80 24.83
CA PHE A 537 -9.07 3.26 24.73
C PHE A 537 -10.41 3.87 24.36
N LEU A 538 -10.52 5.15 24.65
CA LEU A 538 -11.70 5.96 24.45
C LEU A 538 -11.30 7.36 24.00
N ILE A 539 -11.92 7.84 22.94
CA ILE A 539 -11.85 9.24 22.51
C ILE A 539 -13.03 9.98 23.13
N LEU A 540 -12.79 11.16 23.68
CA LEU A 540 -13.80 11.94 24.43
C LEU A 540 -14.35 13.08 23.57
N PRO A 541 -15.66 13.10 23.26
CA PRO A 541 -16.28 14.21 22.55
C PRO A 541 -16.38 15.46 23.44
N THR A 542 -16.23 16.63 22.82
CA THR A 542 -16.45 17.94 23.46
C THR A 542 -17.51 18.71 22.70
N ARG A 543 -18.03 19.80 23.28
CA ARG A 543 -18.96 20.68 22.54
C ARG A 543 -18.31 21.17 21.25
N ASP A 544 -17.04 21.54 21.32
CA ASP A 544 -16.30 22.13 20.20
C ASP A 544 -16.00 21.07 19.11
N SER A 545 -15.77 19.81 19.48
CA SER A 545 -15.61 18.73 18.49
C SER A 545 -16.93 18.42 17.76
N ILE A 546 -18.07 18.50 18.46
CA ILE A 546 -19.40 18.37 17.83
C ILE A 546 -19.71 19.57 16.94
N GLU A 547 -19.41 20.79 17.39
CA GLU A 547 -19.54 22.01 16.58
C GLU A 547 -18.73 21.91 15.28
N TRP A 548 -17.51 21.37 15.34
CA TRP A 548 -16.65 21.18 14.17
C TRP A 548 -17.33 20.35 13.07
N GLN A 549 -18.04 19.27 13.44
CA GLN A 549 -18.84 18.46 12.51
C GLN A 549 -20.09 19.23 12.04
N PHE A 550 -20.74 19.94 12.97
CA PHE A 550 -21.98 20.70 12.71
C PHE A 550 -21.80 21.85 11.70
N ILE A 551 -20.61 22.46 11.65
CA ILE A 551 -20.23 23.47 10.65
C ILE A 551 -20.45 22.94 9.23
N ASN A 552 -20.18 21.65 8.98
CA ASN A 552 -20.35 21.03 7.68
C ASN A 552 -21.82 21.09 7.23
N GLY A 553 -22.74 20.64 8.09
CA GLY A 553 -24.18 20.67 7.81
C GLY A 553 -24.71 22.08 7.56
N THR A 554 -24.28 23.03 8.40
CA THR A 554 -24.67 24.44 8.27
C THR A 554 -24.19 25.05 6.95
N HIS A 555 -22.95 24.75 6.54
CA HIS A 555 -22.40 25.26 5.30
C HIS A 555 -23.15 24.72 4.08
N TYR A 556 -23.35 23.40 4.00
CA TYR A 556 -24.06 22.80 2.87
C TYR A 556 -25.53 23.23 2.80
N ALA A 557 -26.22 23.36 3.94
CA ALA A 557 -27.60 23.84 3.97
C ALA A 557 -27.71 25.27 3.42
N ARG A 558 -26.74 26.14 3.76
CA ARG A 558 -26.67 27.51 3.23
C ARG A 558 -26.44 27.53 1.72
N VAL A 559 -25.49 26.73 1.22
CA VAL A 559 -25.20 26.65 -0.22
C VAL A 559 -26.39 26.07 -1.00
N ALA A 560 -27.08 25.08 -0.43
CA ALA A 560 -28.28 24.49 -1.02
C ALA A 560 -29.52 25.40 -0.92
N GLY A 561 -29.44 26.55 -0.27
CA GLY A 561 -30.51 27.55 -0.20
C GLY A 561 -31.68 27.13 0.69
N PHE A 562 -31.44 26.40 1.79
CA PHE A 562 -32.47 26.13 2.78
C PHE A 562 -32.88 27.43 3.51
N ASP A 563 -34.18 27.60 3.74
CA ASP A 563 -34.74 28.77 4.46
C ASP A 563 -34.29 28.81 5.92
N GLU A 564 -34.18 27.65 6.55
CA GLU A 564 -33.65 27.47 7.90
C GLU A 564 -32.35 26.68 7.86
N LEU A 565 -31.40 27.08 8.71
CA LEU A 565 -30.13 26.36 8.88
C LEU A 565 -30.23 25.39 10.07
N PRO A 566 -29.41 24.32 10.09
CA PRO A 566 -29.24 23.48 11.27
C PRO A 566 -29.00 24.33 12.52
N SER A 567 -29.81 24.10 13.55
CA SER A 567 -29.70 24.80 14.83
C SER A 567 -29.78 23.87 16.04
N CYS A 568 -30.39 22.69 15.87
CA CYS A 568 -30.49 21.66 16.89
C CYS A 568 -29.46 20.56 16.64
N CYS A 569 -28.74 20.17 17.69
CA CYS A 569 -27.72 19.12 17.62
C CYS A 569 -28.14 17.82 18.34
N GLY A 570 -29.36 17.72 18.85
CA GLY A 570 -29.82 16.50 19.52
C GLY A 570 -31.04 16.68 20.40
N VAL A 571 -31.47 15.57 21.00
CA VAL A 571 -32.51 15.54 22.04
C VAL A 571 -32.10 14.60 23.16
N LYS A 572 -32.56 14.89 24.38
CA LYS A 572 -32.39 14.00 25.53
C LYS A 572 -33.68 13.89 26.33
N VAL A 573 -33.91 12.72 26.91
CA VAL A 573 -34.90 12.52 27.98
C VAL A 573 -34.22 12.68 29.33
N ASN A 574 -33.01 12.11 29.47
CA ASN A 574 -32.17 12.22 30.66
C ASN A 574 -30.72 11.82 30.29
N GLY A 575 -29.84 11.66 31.29
CA GLY A 575 -28.44 11.29 31.08
C GLY A 575 -28.20 9.90 30.47
N ASN A 576 -29.20 9.00 30.50
CA ASN A 576 -29.11 7.63 30.01
C ASN A 576 -29.93 7.39 28.73
N ALA A 577 -30.57 8.42 28.19
CA ALA A 577 -31.45 8.34 27.03
C ALA A 577 -31.36 9.62 26.21
N PHE A 578 -30.52 9.61 25.17
CA PHE A 578 -30.27 10.77 24.32
C PHE A 578 -29.67 10.40 22.96
N VAL A 579 -29.78 11.31 22.01
CA VAL A 579 -29.13 11.26 20.70
C VAL A 579 -28.57 12.64 20.35
N ILE A 580 -27.31 12.70 19.91
CA ILE A 580 -26.64 13.90 19.40
C ILE A 580 -26.29 13.64 17.94
N TRP A 581 -26.55 14.59 17.06
CA TRP A 581 -26.43 14.42 15.61
C TRP A 581 -25.80 15.62 14.90
N TRP A 582 -25.45 15.40 13.64
CA TRP A 582 -25.10 16.44 12.68
C TRP A 582 -25.54 16.05 11.26
N HIS A 583 -25.65 17.06 10.40
CA HIS A 583 -26.24 16.92 9.06
C HIS A 583 -25.15 16.75 8.00
N ASN A 584 -25.13 15.60 7.31
CA ASN A 584 -24.30 15.39 6.13
C ASN A 584 -25.18 15.42 4.88
N LEU A 585 -25.39 16.63 4.35
CA LEU A 585 -26.20 16.83 3.14
C LEU A 585 -25.57 16.21 1.90
N LYS A 586 -24.23 16.12 1.84
CA LYS A 586 -23.52 15.49 0.72
C LYS A 586 -23.90 14.02 0.56
N GLU A 587 -24.11 13.31 1.66
CA GLU A 587 -24.51 11.90 1.67
C GLU A 587 -26.01 11.70 1.93
N SER A 588 -26.82 12.77 1.97
CA SER A 588 -28.25 12.72 2.32
C SER A 588 -28.50 11.97 3.65
N THR A 589 -27.63 12.21 4.64
CA THR A 589 -27.60 11.43 5.89
C THR A 589 -27.54 12.32 7.12
N LEU A 590 -28.40 12.03 8.10
CA LEU A 590 -28.24 12.56 9.47
C LEU A 590 -27.40 11.56 10.27
N TYR A 591 -26.20 11.97 10.64
CA TYR A 591 -25.31 11.11 11.42
C TYR A 591 -25.53 11.35 12.90
N VAL A 592 -25.73 10.27 13.66
CA VAL A 592 -25.73 10.32 15.11
C VAL A 592 -24.28 10.25 15.58
N SER A 593 -23.78 11.37 16.10
CA SER A 593 -22.42 11.49 16.65
C SER A 593 -22.28 10.68 17.92
N ARG A 594 -23.25 10.77 18.83
CA ARG A 594 -23.23 10.12 20.15
C ARG A 594 -24.64 9.72 20.59
N ALA A 595 -24.83 8.51 21.12
CA ALA A 595 -26.14 8.08 21.64
C ALA A 595 -26.10 7.16 22.86
N ARG A 596 -27.11 7.28 23.73
CA ARG A 596 -27.46 6.25 24.72
C ARG A 596 -28.92 5.90 24.57
N PHE A 597 -29.20 4.60 24.46
CA PHE A 597 -30.55 4.05 24.41
C PHE A 597 -30.78 3.19 25.67
N PRO A 598 -31.96 3.25 26.31
CA PRO A 598 -32.23 2.44 27.49
C PRO A 598 -32.16 0.93 27.22
N ASP A 599 -31.33 0.21 27.98
CA ASP A 599 -31.20 -1.24 27.85
C ASP A 599 -32.30 -2.03 28.60
N SER A 600 -33.02 -1.40 29.54
CA SER A 600 -34.07 -2.06 30.33
C SER A 600 -35.15 -1.08 30.82
N GLY A 601 -36.28 -1.63 31.28
CA GLY A 601 -37.45 -0.88 31.77
C GLY A 601 -38.64 -0.89 30.81
N ASP A 602 -39.85 -0.75 31.37
CA ASP A 602 -41.12 -0.91 30.64
C ASP A 602 -41.28 0.04 29.46
N ASN A 603 -40.66 1.23 29.51
CA ASN A 603 -40.72 2.26 28.47
C ASN A 603 -39.46 2.35 27.60
N ALA A 604 -38.53 1.39 27.68
CA ALA A 604 -37.23 1.47 27.01
C ALA A 604 -37.33 1.51 25.48
N ALA A 605 -38.14 0.61 24.90
CA ALA A 605 -38.37 0.57 23.45
C ALA A 605 -39.11 1.82 22.95
N ALA A 606 -40.12 2.28 23.70
CA ALA A 606 -40.87 3.50 23.39
C ALA A 606 -39.98 4.76 23.45
N THR A 607 -39.08 4.83 24.43
CA THR A 607 -38.10 5.92 24.56
C THR A 607 -37.11 5.91 23.39
N THR A 608 -36.58 4.74 23.04
CA THR A 608 -35.67 4.58 21.89
C THR A 608 -36.36 4.99 20.59
N ARG A 609 -37.62 4.57 20.40
CA ARG A 609 -38.43 5.00 19.26
C ARG A 609 -38.59 6.51 19.22
N ALA A 610 -38.96 7.14 20.33
CA ALA A 610 -39.17 8.59 20.39
C ALA A 610 -37.89 9.38 20.06
N LEU A 611 -36.72 8.93 20.54
CA LEU A 611 -35.42 9.55 20.20
C LEU A 611 -35.11 9.45 18.69
N LEU A 612 -35.37 8.29 18.08
CA LEU A 612 -35.17 8.09 16.64
C LEU A 612 -36.20 8.84 15.80
N ASP A 613 -37.45 8.96 16.26
CA ASP A 613 -38.45 9.79 15.60
C ASP A 613 -38.03 11.27 15.57
N ALA A 614 -37.45 11.78 16.66
CA ALA A 614 -36.90 13.14 16.68
C ALA A 614 -35.76 13.32 15.66
N ALA A 615 -34.83 12.36 15.59
CA ALA A 615 -33.77 12.37 14.58
C ALA A 615 -34.33 12.27 13.15
N MET A 616 -35.33 11.43 12.91
CA MET A 616 -35.97 11.31 11.59
C MET A 616 -36.77 12.56 11.22
N GLN A 617 -37.41 13.23 12.17
CA GLN A 617 -38.08 14.52 11.92
C GLN A 617 -37.08 15.60 11.53
N GLU A 618 -35.94 15.67 12.21
CA GLU A 618 -34.84 16.57 11.85
C GLU A 618 -34.28 16.21 10.46
N ALA A 619 -34.11 14.92 10.15
CA ALA A 619 -33.70 14.46 8.83
C ALA A 619 -34.69 14.92 7.73
N ARG A 620 -36.01 14.77 7.96
CA ARG A 620 -37.06 15.25 7.03
C ARG A 620 -36.98 16.77 6.82
N LYS A 621 -36.75 17.54 7.89
CA LYS A 621 -36.61 19.01 7.81
C LYS A 621 -35.52 19.41 6.81
N PHE A 622 -34.41 18.66 6.77
CA PHE A 622 -33.28 18.92 5.88
C PHE A 622 -33.24 18.02 4.63
N LYS A 623 -34.35 17.35 4.31
CA LYS A 623 -34.49 16.46 3.14
C LYS A 623 -33.43 15.33 3.09
N LEU A 624 -32.99 14.88 4.26
CA LEU A 624 -32.08 13.74 4.42
C LEU A 624 -32.90 12.44 4.40
N THR A 625 -32.39 11.42 3.73
CA THR A 625 -33.14 10.18 3.48
C THR A 625 -32.93 9.11 4.55
N LYS A 626 -31.87 9.22 5.35
CA LYS A 626 -31.53 8.22 6.38
C LYS A 626 -30.87 8.81 7.61
N VAL A 627 -31.03 8.12 8.74
CA VAL A 627 -30.30 8.32 9.99
C VAL A 627 -29.30 7.18 10.15
N VAL A 628 -28.04 7.50 10.43
CA VAL A 628 -26.97 6.50 10.58
C VAL A 628 -26.31 6.61 11.94
N ILE A 629 -26.15 5.47 12.62
CA ILE A 629 -25.52 5.34 13.94
C ILE A 629 -24.33 4.38 13.79
N TRP A 630 -23.14 4.84 14.15
CA TRP A 630 -21.93 4.01 14.19
C TRP A 630 -21.80 3.32 15.55
N ASP A 631 -21.26 2.10 15.57
CA ASP A 631 -21.09 1.29 16.78
C ASP A 631 -22.41 1.21 17.60
N PRO A 632 -23.50 0.69 16.98
CA PRO A 632 -24.84 0.81 17.52
C PRO A 632 -24.97 0.22 18.94
N PRO A 633 -25.42 1.00 19.95
CA PRO A 633 -25.55 0.50 21.32
C PRO A 633 -26.54 -0.67 21.43
N SER A 634 -26.34 -1.55 22.43
CA SER A 634 -27.19 -2.73 22.67
C SER A 634 -28.69 -2.39 22.73
N GLY A 635 -29.05 -1.28 23.36
CA GLY A 635 -30.43 -0.81 23.45
C GLY A 635 -31.11 -0.57 22.10
N LEU A 636 -30.35 -0.27 21.03
CA LEU A 636 -30.88 -0.05 19.69
C LEU A 636 -31.26 -1.34 18.96
N VAL A 637 -30.52 -2.42 19.22
CA VAL A 637 -30.62 -3.68 18.46
C VAL A 637 -31.51 -4.72 19.10
N ARG A 638 -32.23 -4.36 20.18
CA ARG A 638 -33.20 -5.22 20.85
C ARG A 638 -34.37 -5.59 19.93
N ASP A 639 -34.92 -6.79 20.12
CA ASP A 639 -36.02 -7.30 19.30
C ASP A 639 -37.30 -6.46 19.40
N ASP A 640 -37.60 -5.91 20.58
CA ASP A 640 -38.74 -5.02 20.79
C ASP A 640 -38.58 -3.67 20.06
N VAL A 641 -37.37 -3.12 19.98
CA VAL A 641 -37.07 -1.93 19.17
C VAL A 641 -37.13 -2.24 17.67
N ARG A 642 -36.57 -3.37 17.24
CA ARG A 642 -36.61 -3.84 15.83
C ARG A 642 -38.02 -4.23 15.36
N GLY A 643 -38.91 -4.54 16.30
CA GLY A 643 -40.34 -4.70 16.05
C GLY A 643 -41.04 -3.38 15.71
N LEU A 644 -40.59 -2.28 16.33
CA LEU A 644 -41.15 -0.93 16.12
C LEU A 644 -40.60 -0.25 14.86
N LEU A 645 -39.29 -0.39 14.60
CA LEU A 645 -38.58 0.31 13.52
C LEU A 645 -37.96 -0.65 12.51
N ALA A 646 -37.89 -0.22 11.26
CA ALA A 646 -37.00 -0.84 10.28
C ALA A 646 -35.59 -0.27 10.46
N ILE A 647 -34.71 -1.10 11.02
CA ILE A 647 -33.30 -0.79 11.26
C ILE A 647 -32.47 -1.86 10.57
N GLU A 648 -31.57 -1.45 9.68
CA GLU A 648 -30.59 -2.33 9.06
C GLU A 648 -29.26 -2.22 9.81
N VAL A 649 -28.66 -3.35 10.18
CA VAL A 649 -27.32 -3.39 10.80
C VAL A 649 -26.40 -4.21 9.90
N ASP A 650 -25.28 -3.61 9.49
CA ASP A 650 -24.26 -4.26 8.64
C ASP A 650 -22.86 -3.80 9.07
N ASP A 651 -21.85 -4.56 8.66
CA ASP A 651 -20.45 -4.18 8.78
C ASP A 651 -20.16 -2.96 7.89
N ARG A 652 -19.43 -1.98 8.43
CA ARG A 652 -18.97 -0.85 7.62
C ARG A 652 -17.96 -1.31 6.57
N LYS A 653 -18.18 -0.90 5.32
CA LYS A 653 -17.31 -1.22 4.16
C LYS A 653 -16.43 -0.05 3.71
N LEU A 654 -16.79 1.17 4.14
CA LEU A 654 -16.07 2.41 3.89
C LEU A 654 -15.81 3.11 5.23
N SER A 655 -14.87 4.05 5.24
CA SER A 655 -14.43 4.76 6.45
C SER A 655 -14.08 3.80 7.59
N LEU A 656 -13.29 2.77 7.28
CA LEU A 656 -12.89 1.75 8.24
C LEU A 656 -12.01 2.37 9.32
N SER A 657 -12.48 2.34 10.58
CA SER A 657 -11.73 2.84 11.73
C SER A 657 -10.40 2.11 11.86
N SER A 658 -9.29 2.86 11.91
CA SER A 658 -7.95 2.30 12.07
C SER A 658 -7.19 3.08 13.13
N ALA A 659 -6.53 2.39 14.06
CA ALA A 659 -5.85 3.03 15.19
C ALA A 659 -4.38 2.57 15.33
N MET A 660 -3.54 3.49 15.78
CA MET A 660 -2.12 3.28 16.11
C MET A 660 -1.88 3.76 17.53
N VAL A 661 -1.18 2.96 18.34
CA VAL A 661 -0.77 3.30 19.71
C VAL A 661 0.69 3.74 19.68
N PHE A 662 1.01 4.93 20.21
CA PHE A 662 2.34 5.54 20.12
C PHE A 662 3.36 5.02 21.14
N ARG A 663 2.90 4.43 22.25
CA ARG A 663 3.79 3.87 23.28
C ARG A 663 3.62 2.37 23.35
N LYS A 664 4.57 1.64 22.77
CA LYS A 664 4.75 0.21 23.06
C LYS A 664 5.71 0.08 24.24
N GLY A 665 5.24 -0.49 25.34
CA GLY A 665 6.13 -1.23 26.24
C GLY A 665 6.90 -2.25 25.40
N THR A 666 8.18 -2.42 25.70
CA THR A 666 9.05 -3.41 25.05
C THR A 666 8.55 -4.81 25.40
N ASP A 667 7.55 -5.33 24.67
CA ASP A 667 7.35 -6.76 24.48
C ASP A 667 6.41 -6.98 23.29
N GLY A 668 7.00 -7.46 22.20
CA GLY A 668 6.32 -7.71 20.95
C GLY A 668 5.49 -8.98 21.02
N THR A 669 4.26 -8.88 21.52
CA THR A 669 3.10 -9.71 21.14
C THR A 669 1.89 -9.30 21.97
N GLU A 670 1.17 -8.24 21.60
CA GLU A 670 -0.07 -7.89 22.31
C GLU A 670 -1.22 -7.61 21.33
N SER A 671 -2.38 -8.14 21.69
CA SER A 671 -3.65 -7.99 21.00
C SER A 671 -3.98 -6.52 20.79
N LEU A 672 -4.61 -6.19 19.66
CA LEU A 672 -5.14 -4.85 19.38
C LEU A 672 -5.99 -4.36 20.58
N PRO A 673 -5.74 -3.15 21.15
CA PRO A 673 -6.54 -2.63 22.24
C PRO A 673 -8.00 -2.48 21.79
N TYR A 674 -8.93 -2.57 22.73
CA TYR A 674 -10.34 -2.35 22.42
C TYR A 674 -10.63 -0.86 22.23
N TRP A 675 -11.16 -0.47 21.07
CA TRP A 675 -11.70 0.88 20.88
C TRP A 675 -13.13 0.92 21.44
N SER A 676 -13.33 1.57 22.59
CA SER A 676 -14.66 1.75 23.18
C SER A 676 -15.37 2.94 22.55
N ASN A 677 -16.66 2.77 22.23
CA ASN A 677 -17.52 3.80 21.66
C ASN A 677 -16.92 4.36 20.37
N ASN A 678 -16.71 3.49 19.38
CA ASN A 678 -16.21 3.86 18.05
C ASN A 678 -17.34 4.50 17.21
N GLU A 679 -17.97 5.50 17.80
CA GLU A 679 -19.11 6.24 17.28
C GLU A 679 -18.65 7.39 16.37
N LYS A 680 -19.58 8.06 15.70
CA LYS A 680 -19.25 9.03 14.64
C LYS A 680 -18.61 10.33 15.15
N TYR A 681 -18.68 10.64 16.44
CA TYR A 681 -18.07 11.86 17.00
C TYR A 681 -16.55 11.95 16.82
N ALA A 682 -15.86 10.81 16.71
CA ALA A 682 -14.41 10.74 16.52
C ALA A 682 -14.00 10.76 15.03
N TRP A 683 -14.93 11.05 14.11
CA TRP A 683 -14.66 11.09 12.67
C TRP A 683 -14.39 12.53 12.20
N VAL A 684 -13.30 12.71 11.45
CA VAL A 684 -12.77 14.01 10.99
C VAL A 684 -12.49 14.11 9.51
#